data_AF-A0A368R7M5-F1
#
_entry.id   AF-A0A368R7M5-F1
#
_cell.length_a   1.000
_cell.length_b   1.000
_cell.length_c   1.000
_cell.angle_alpha   90.00
_cell.angle_beta   90.00
_cell.angle_gamma   90.00
#
_symmetry.space_group_name_H-M   'P 1'
#
loop_
_entity.id
_entity.type
_entity.pdbx_description
1 polymer ?
#
loop_
_entity_poly.entity_id
_entity_poly.type
_entity_poly.pdbx_seq_one_letter_code
_entity_poly.pdbx_strand_id
1 'polypeptide(L)'
;MAGAGAAGFPRQLLVEAIECLADEGFWDALRRLKLEVLGIDDFLIPITGYYAPCQFHQASLFNLRSESLVPPSHNPVGDRNSCPILGTLINTNNMRGFQDLDRELLLKTEAKKILHDIVSGKVEEDPALLLRFLVISFADLKNWKIYYNVAFPSLVFNSTLLSLQVASEVLSNEEVESLKIALQEWRASTETTVIPFFLVTISSDSSASIRQLKDWKTCQGKYQKLLFGFYDHGRRPDCPGWAIRNYIAFLSIRWKIEKVQFFCYREFKGNPDLVQSLIGEASFPSPSGWDDPDHVPDAFGWERVKPGKGTKDMKPKELDIQSSNPASQDEEKQLMHLKLMGWRHFPVNIDKLSQVRVLVLGAGTLGCEVARLLMTWGVRKLTVVDSGSVAMSDLVKQSLYIDKDCGVPRATAIVPHLKSRCPAVEVEGIQMEIPVPGHPYSPSKMAGVLDDCKHLQTLVAANDAVFLLTDTWESRWLPTLLCASENKIAITAVLGCDSYIVMRHGAGPGTSGGTYEVAAQIENLSTEDSLGHQRLGCCFCSDAASLFNPIPNGTLPGLTSVASGKAVELFARMLHHPDEIHAPGDIAGMETEHQLGLLPHQLQGSLPKCVLSMELSNSSGNCTACSIAVLSEYRRRGLDFVMQAINYPTYLKDLTGISNLKKPDTCPKMLTSICVNSDKISDVRCLLLGAGTLGCDVARILMDYGVRNLTVVDSGRVVVSNLTRQSLYTCDDRGAPKATAILRHLVERCPSVDAQGIQMEIPMPGHPVSPSEAAGVLQDCKRLKELVASHDAIFLLTDTRESRWLPTLLCTNENKIAITAALGYDSYLVMRHGAGPGISYEASNVTAAMDKLSTKDSLGRQRLGCYFCNDVVAPVDSVSNRTLDQQCTVTRPGLACIASGRAADLFTRMLHHPDGIHAPGEIASASSGHPLGLLPHQMRGSLSQYNLLTLLGYSSSNCTACSNVVLSEYRSRGMDFVMQVINEPTYLEDISGLTDLMKSTAYTQVEWVDETDEDDFIEI
;
A
#
# COMPACT_ATOMS: atom_id res chain seq x y z
N MET A 1 18.33 19.29 59.89
CA MET A 1 17.48 19.52 61.09
C MET A 1 16.21 20.24 60.66
N ALA A 2 15.09 19.52 60.67
CA ALA A 2 13.70 19.97 60.79
C ALA A 2 12.87 18.68 60.90
N GLY A 3 12.79 18.10 62.11
CA GLY A 3 11.52 17.89 62.83
C GLY A 3 11.00 16.45 62.61
N ALA A 4 11.39 15.47 63.43
CA ALA A 4 10.72 15.08 64.67
C ALA A 4 9.21 14.77 64.50
N GLY A 5 8.92 13.46 64.39
CA GLY A 5 7.67 12.78 64.79
C GLY A 5 6.33 13.47 64.51
N ALA A 6 5.76 13.22 63.34
CA ALA A 6 4.31 13.35 63.14
C ALA A 6 3.70 11.94 63.07
N ALA A 7 3.10 11.48 64.17
CA ALA A 7 2.10 10.42 64.12
C ALA A 7 0.93 10.96 63.27
N GLY A 8 0.93 10.61 61.99
CA GLY A 8 0.05 11.19 60.99
C GLY A 8 -1.40 10.80 61.22
N PHE A 9 -2.29 11.78 61.17
CA PHE A 9 -3.74 11.56 61.13
C PHE A 9 -4.11 10.57 60.01
N PRO A 10 -5.19 9.78 60.17
CA PRO A 10 -5.68 8.88 59.13
C PRO A 10 -5.88 9.65 57.83
N ARG A 11 -5.23 9.21 56.76
CA ARG A 11 -5.31 9.84 55.42
C ARG A 11 -5.62 8.81 54.37
N GLN A 12 -6.13 9.25 53.22
CA GLN A 12 -6.37 8.35 52.09
C GLN A 12 -5.05 7.70 51.63
N LEU A 13 -5.07 6.41 51.31
CA LEU A 13 -3.90 5.69 50.81
C LEU A 13 -3.54 6.19 49.40
N LEU A 14 -2.57 7.09 49.30
CA LEU A 14 -2.00 7.53 48.02
C LEU A 14 -0.91 6.56 47.56
N VAL A 15 -0.81 6.36 46.25
CA VAL A 15 0.16 5.43 45.64
C VAL A 15 0.99 6.11 44.56
N GLU A 16 2.22 5.62 44.39
CA GLU A 16 3.13 6.05 43.33
C GLU A 16 2.84 5.29 42.02
N ALA A 17 2.71 6.03 40.92
CA ALA A 17 2.53 5.46 39.58
C ALA A 17 3.80 4.78 39.09
N ILE A 18 3.65 3.80 38.20
CA ILE A 18 4.77 3.15 37.50
C ILE A 18 4.92 3.73 36.10
N GLU A 19 6.16 3.79 35.61
CA GLU A 19 6.49 4.21 34.24
C GLU A 19 6.93 2.99 33.41
N CYS A 20 6.56 2.99 32.13
CA CYS A 20 6.95 1.94 31.19
C CYS A 20 8.13 2.38 30.33
N LEU A 21 9.15 1.53 30.25
CA LEU A 21 10.24 1.61 29.30
C LEU A 21 10.08 0.48 28.28
N ALA A 22 9.85 0.83 27.03
CA ALA A 22 9.80 -0.13 25.94
C ALA A 22 11.05 0.07 25.07
N ASP A 23 11.78 -1.01 24.81
CA ASP A 23 12.97 -0.94 23.95
C ASP A 23 12.60 -0.68 22.48
N GLU A 24 13.57 -0.20 21.70
CA GLU A 24 13.37 0.01 20.25
C GLU A 24 13.03 -1.31 19.53
N GLY A 25 13.53 -2.43 20.04
CA GLY A 25 13.27 -3.77 19.52
C GLY A 25 11.79 -4.18 19.57
N PHE A 26 11.09 -3.87 20.67
CA PHE A 26 9.65 -4.11 20.83
C PHE A 26 8.85 -3.33 19.81
N TRP A 27 9.18 -2.06 19.60
CA TRP A 27 8.47 -1.19 18.66
C TRP A 27 8.74 -1.57 17.20
N ASP A 28 9.97 -1.95 16.85
CA ASP A 28 10.27 -2.48 15.52
C ASP A 28 9.57 -3.83 15.29
N ALA A 29 9.55 -4.71 16.30
CA ALA A 29 8.82 -5.97 16.22
C ALA A 29 7.31 -5.75 16.08
N LEU A 30 6.70 -4.78 16.78
CA LEU A 30 5.29 -4.43 16.61
C LEU A 30 5.01 -3.88 15.21
N ARG A 31 5.90 -3.03 14.70
CA ARG A 31 5.82 -2.48 13.34
C ARG A 31 5.81 -3.61 12.29
N ARG A 32 6.73 -4.58 12.41
CA ARG A 32 6.80 -5.75 11.52
C ARG A 32 5.58 -6.65 11.67
N LEU A 33 5.18 -6.94 12.91
CA LEU A 33 3.97 -7.71 13.20
C LEU A 33 2.74 -7.06 12.56
N LYS A 34 2.61 -5.74 12.65
CA LYS A 34 1.55 -4.99 11.97
C LYS A 34 1.63 -5.11 10.46
N LEU A 35 2.83 -4.97 9.91
CA LEU A 35 3.07 -5.00 8.47
C LEU A 35 2.85 -6.38 7.83
N GLU A 36 3.23 -7.45 8.53
CA GLU A 36 3.39 -8.78 7.94
C GLU A 36 2.29 -9.76 8.38
N VAL A 37 1.67 -9.54 9.55
CA VAL A 37 0.71 -10.47 10.14
C VAL A 37 -0.64 -9.82 10.37
N LEU A 38 -0.70 -8.70 11.11
CA LEU A 38 -1.99 -8.15 11.56
C LEU A 38 -2.77 -7.46 10.43
N GLY A 39 -2.10 -6.89 9.43
CA GLY A 39 -2.79 -6.26 8.31
C GLY A 39 -3.78 -5.18 8.73
N ILE A 40 -5.05 -5.34 8.36
CA ILE A 40 -6.17 -4.47 8.76
C ILE A 40 -6.89 -4.92 10.04
N ASP A 41 -6.41 -5.98 10.69
CA ASP A 41 -7.01 -6.47 11.93
C ASP A 41 -6.59 -5.60 13.12
N ASP A 42 -7.52 -5.43 14.05
CA ASP A 42 -7.37 -4.71 15.33
C ASP A 42 -7.53 -5.63 16.54
N PHE A 43 -7.30 -6.95 16.35
CA PHE A 43 -7.41 -7.95 17.41
C PHE A 43 -6.55 -7.61 18.64
N LEU A 44 -7.05 -8.03 19.80
CA LEU A 44 -6.35 -7.96 21.08
C LEU A 44 -5.16 -8.92 21.07
N ILE A 45 -3.96 -8.37 21.22
CA ILE A 45 -2.72 -9.15 21.22
C ILE A 45 -2.31 -9.39 22.68
N PRO A 46 -2.27 -10.65 23.17
CA PRO A 46 -1.71 -10.94 24.48
C PRO A 46 -0.20 -10.70 24.46
N ILE A 47 0.29 -9.92 25.43
CA ILE A 47 1.70 -9.56 25.55
C ILE A 47 2.21 -9.81 26.97
N THR A 48 3.51 -10.02 27.12
CA THR A 48 4.16 -10.20 28.42
C THR A 48 5.11 -9.04 28.70
N GLY A 49 4.94 -8.34 29.81
CA GLY A 49 5.88 -7.31 30.26
C GLY A 49 6.59 -7.70 31.55
N TYR A 50 7.65 -6.98 31.90
CA TYR A 50 8.56 -7.39 32.97
C TYR A 50 8.62 -6.35 34.09
N TYR A 51 8.26 -6.79 35.29
CA TYR A 51 8.21 -5.99 36.52
C TYR A 51 9.35 -6.34 37.48
N ALA A 52 9.80 -5.35 38.24
CA ALA A 52 10.84 -5.52 39.25
C ALA A 52 10.64 -4.55 40.41
N PRO A 53 11.09 -4.90 41.63
CA PRO A 53 11.11 -3.98 42.76
C PRO A 53 12.03 -2.77 42.50
N CYS A 54 11.83 -1.71 43.28
CA CYS A 54 12.65 -0.50 43.25
C CYS A 54 14.14 -0.81 43.50
N GLN A 55 15.04 -0.38 42.60
CA GLN A 55 16.48 -0.36 42.85
C GLN A 55 16.97 1.07 43.08
N PHE A 56 17.45 1.41 44.29
CA PHE A 56 17.76 2.82 44.59
C PHE A 56 18.86 3.48 43.73
N HIS A 57 19.66 2.69 43.00
CA HIS A 57 20.69 3.19 42.08
C HIS A 57 20.20 3.36 40.63
N GLN A 58 19.09 2.70 40.24
CA GLN A 58 18.56 2.70 38.88
C GLN A 58 17.04 2.77 38.92
N ALA A 59 16.45 3.66 38.12
CA ALA A 59 15.01 3.77 38.04
C ALA A 59 14.34 2.41 37.78
N SER A 60 13.53 1.90 38.72
CA SER A 60 12.70 0.73 38.44
C SER A 60 11.57 1.13 37.51
N LEU A 61 11.56 0.45 36.37
CA LEU A 61 10.68 0.70 35.23
C LEU A 61 10.06 -0.63 34.83
N PHE A 62 8.82 -0.58 34.34
CA PHE A 62 8.19 -1.71 33.71
C PHE A 62 8.75 -1.88 32.29
N ASN A 63 9.35 -3.02 31.97
CA ASN A 63 10.05 -3.20 30.70
C ASN A 63 9.22 -3.98 29.68
N LEU A 64 9.20 -3.48 28.43
CA LEU A 64 8.76 -4.21 27.25
C LEU A 64 9.97 -4.45 26.34
N ARG A 65 10.12 -5.71 25.89
CA ARG A 65 11.23 -6.19 25.06
C ARG A 65 10.71 -6.79 23.75
N SER A 66 11.58 -7.08 22.79
CA SER A 66 11.18 -7.78 21.54
C SER A 66 10.36 -9.05 21.79
N GLU A 67 10.69 -9.81 22.83
CA GLU A 67 10.02 -11.08 23.16
C GLU A 67 8.63 -10.87 23.78
N SER A 68 8.31 -9.65 24.21
CA SER A 68 7.02 -9.31 24.83
C SER A 68 5.83 -9.51 23.90
N LEU A 69 6.03 -9.54 22.58
CA LEU A 69 4.98 -9.70 21.56
C LEU A 69 4.68 -11.16 21.22
N VAL A 70 5.47 -12.12 21.71
CA VAL A 70 5.26 -13.54 21.43
C VAL A 70 4.17 -14.06 22.39
N PRO A 71 3.17 -14.81 21.90
CA PRO A 71 2.20 -15.46 22.78
C PRO A 71 2.93 -16.30 23.83
N PRO A 72 2.54 -16.25 25.12
CA PRO A 72 3.28 -16.92 26.17
C PRO A 72 3.33 -18.43 25.89
N SER A 73 4.49 -18.95 25.48
CA SER A 73 4.79 -20.37 25.60
C SER A 73 4.74 -20.73 27.09
N HIS A 74 4.25 -21.91 27.44
CA HIS A 74 4.13 -22.38 28.83
C HIS A 74 5.34 -21.96 29.69
N ASN A 75 5.06 -21.20 30.75
CA ASN A 75 6.01 -20.65 31.73
C ASN A 75 7.02 -19.64 31.16
N PRO A 76 6.69 -18.34 31.08
CA PRO A 76 7.70 -17.31 30.81
C PRO A 76 8.82 -17.41 31.84
N VAL A 77 10.03 -17.69 31.38
CA VAL A 77 11.23 -17.77 32.23
C VAL A 77 11.56 -16.35 32.70
N GLY A 78 11.05 -15.99 33.88
CA GLY A 78 11.43 -14.74 34.53
C GLY A 78 12.76 -14.87 35.27
N ASP A 79 13.47 -13.75 35.41
CA ASP A 79 14.66 -13.65 36.25
C ASP A 79 14.40 -12.70 37.42
N ARG A 80 15.38 -12.56 38.31
CA ARG A 80 15.31 -11.70 39.50
C ARG A 80 14.82 -10.28 39.20
N ASN A 81 15.11 -9.73 38.02
CA ASN A 81 14.75 -8.37 37.61
C ASN A 81 13.67 -8.34 36.52
N SER A 82 13.02 -9.47 36.24
CA SER A 82 12.10 -9.64 35.13
C SER A 82 10.93 -10.55 35.55
N CYS A 83 10.11 -10.11 36.50
CA CYS A 83 8.86 -10.77 36.86
C CYS A 83 7.88 -10.64 35.69
N PRO A 84 7.45 -11.75 35.05
CA PRO A 84 6.52 -11.68 33.93
C PRO A 84 5.13 -11.25 34.40
N ILE A 85 4.53 -10.31 33.68
CA ILE A 85 3.18 -9.80 33.90
C ILE A 85 2.40 -9.95 32.60
N LEU A 86 1.17 -10.42 32.70
CA LEU A 86 0.26 -10.54 31.56
C LEU A 86 -0.32 -9.16 31.21
N GLY A 87 -0.33 -8.84 29.92
CA GLY A 87 -0.96 -7.63 29.41
C GLY A 87 -1.64 -7.83 28.08
N THR A 88 -2.32 -6.78 27.68
CA THR A 88 -3.07 -6.71 26.42
C THR A 88 -2.52 -5.56 25.59
N LEU A 89 -2.29 -5.79 24.30
CA LEU A 89 -1.95 -4.77 23.32
C LEU A 89 -3.09 -4.61 22.33
N ILE A 90 -3.54 -3.37 22.15
CA ILE A 90 -4.49 -2.98 21.10
C ILE A 90 -3.74 -2.07 20.14
N ASN A 91 -3.58 -2.51 18.90
CA ASN A 91 -3.02 -1.68 17.85
C ASN A 91 -4.13 -1.32 16.84
N THR A 92 -4.54 -0.05 16.84
CA THR A 92 -5.57 0.45 15.92
C THR A 92 -5.00 0.68 14.51
N ASN A 93 -5.88 0.70 13.51
CA ASN A 93 -5.51 0.88 12.10
C ASN A 93 -5.29 2.34 11.65
N ASN A 94 -5.81 3.30 12.40
CA ASN A 94 -5.69 4.73 12.08
C ASN A 94 -5.64 5.57 13.37
N MET A 95 -5.14 6.80 13.24
CA MET A 95 -4.97 7.73 14.36
C MET A 95 -6.30 8.09 15.03
N ARG A 96 -7.38 8.23 14.28
CA ARG A 96 -8.69 8.59 14.83
C ARG A 96 -9.24 7.46 15.70
N GLY A 97 -9.16 6.22 15.23
CA GLY A 97 -9.49 5.03 16.01
C GLY A 97 -8.72 4.98 17.32
N PHE A 98 -7.42 5.29 17.30
CA PHE A 98 -6.63 5.43 18.52
C PHE A 98 -7.12 6.53 19.47
N GLN A 99 -7.57 7.66 18.93
CA GLN A 99 -8.09 8.80 19.70
C GLN A 99 -9.49 8.55 20.25
N ASP A 100 -10.33 7.84 19.51
CA ASP A 100 -11.74 7.55 19.81
C ASP A 100 -11.91 6.33 20.73
N LEU A 101 -10.84 5.56 21.01
CA LEU A 101 -10.87 4.48 21.98
C LEU A 101 -11.42 4.97 23.33
N ASP A 102 -12.43 4.28 23.85
CA ASP A 102 -12.94 4.51 25.20
C ASP A 102 -11.93 3.99 26.23
N ARG A 103 -11.01 4.87 26.62
CA ARG A 103 -9.93 4.60 27.57
C ARG A 103 -10.44 4.22 28.96
N GLU A 104 -11.65 4.65 29.33
CA GLU A 104 -12.26 4.32 30.62
C GLU A 104 -12.82 2.89 30.57
N LEU A 105 -13.57 2.55 29.51
CA LEU A 105 -14.09 1.20 29.30
C LEU A 105 -12.98 0.16 29.19
N LEU A 106 -11.90 0.47 28.45
CA LEU A 106 -10.74 -0.43 28.33
C LEU A 106 -10.09 -0.70 29.69
N LEU A 107 -9.92 0.34 30.51
CA LEU A 107 -9.33 0.20 31.84
C LEU A 107 -10.25 -0.60 32.78
N LYS A 108 -11.57 -0.35 32.73
CA LYS A 108 -12.60 -1.10 33.45
C LYS A 108 -12.64 -2.57 33.04
N THR A 109 -12.41 -2.87 31.77
CA THR A 109 -12.34 -4.25 31.26
C THR A 109 -11.17 -5.00 31.87
N GLU A 110 -9.98 -4.39 31.93
CA GLU A 110 -8.84 -5.00 32.62
C GLU A 110 -9.05 -5.11 34.14
N ALA A 111 -9.67 -4.10 34.75
CA ALA A 111 -10.03 -4.14 36.18
C ALA A 111 -11.00 -5.28 36.51
N LYS A 112 -11.98 -5.55 35.63
CA LYS A 112 -12.90 -6.70 35.75
C LYS A 112 -12.15 -8.04 35.72
N LYS A 113 -11.11 -8.16 34.89
CA LYS A 113 -10.26 -9.38 34.85
C LYS A 113 -9.52 -9.59 36.18
N ILE A 114 -8.96 -8.53 36.76
CA ILE A 114 -8.30 -8.60 38.09
C ILE A 114 -9.31 -9.06 39.15
N LEU A 115 -10.51 -8.46 39.17
CA LEU A 115 -11.55 -8.84 40.12
C LEU A 115 -11.98 -10.30 39.94
N HIS A 116 -12.17 -10.74 38.69
CA HIS A 116 -12.50 -12.13 38.39
C HIS A 116 -11.43 -13.11 38.88
N ASP A 117 -10.14 -12.80 38.70
CA ASP A 117 -9.04 -13.65 39.19
C ASP A 117 -8.96 -13.68 40.71
N ILE A 118 -9.28 -12.56 41.37
CA ILE A 118 -9.44 -12.49 42.82
C ILE A 118 -10.58 -13.40 43.28
N VAL A 119 -11.79 -13.23 42.74
CA VAL A 119 -13.00 -13.97 43.15
C VAL A 119 -12.87 -15.47 42.89
N SER A 120 -12.30 -15.85 41.74
CA SER A 120 -12.07 -17.25 41.37
C SER A 120 -11.02 -17.98 42.22
N GLY A 121 -10.21 -17.24 42.99
CA GLY A 121 -9.16 -17.81 43.85
C GLY A 121 -7.85 -18.16 43.14
N LYS A 122 -7.75 -17.92 41.83
CA LYS A 122 -6.51 -18.19 41.06
C LYS A 122 -5.30 -17.43 41.59
N VAL A 123 -5.53 -16.25 42.18
CA VAL A 123 -4.50 -15.40 42.80
C VAL A 123 -3.75 -16.08 43.96
N GLU A 124 -4.35 -17.05 44.64
CA GLU A 124 -3.70 -17.78 45.73
C GLU A 124 -2.55 -18.67 45.22
N GLU A 125 -2.71 -19.22 44.02
CA GLU A 125 -1.71 -20.04 43.33
C GLU A 125 -0.74 -19.18 42.51
N ASP A 126 -1.25 -18.18 41.78
CA ASP A 126 -0.46 -17.23 41.01
C ASP A 126 -0.76 -15.77 41.41
N PRO A 127 0.00 -15.22 42.38
CA PRO A 127 -0.19 -13.85 42.84
C PRO A 127 0.10 -12.79 41.77
N ALA A 128 0.82 -13.12 40.69
CA ALA A 128 1.15 -12.16 39.63
C ALA A 128 -0.09 -11.69 38.86
N LEU A 129 -1.20 -12.46 38.89
CA LEU A 129 -2.49 -12.09 38.29
C LEU A 129 -3.12 -10.81 38.86
N LEU A 130 -2.67 -10.37 40.05
CA LEU A 130 -3.04 -9.08 40.62
C LEU A 130 -2.46 -7.89 39.84
N LEU A 131 -1.44 -8.14 39.03
CA LEU A 131 -0.83 -7.16 38.16
C LEU A 131 -1.24 -7.45 36.72
N ARG A 132 -1.72 -6.42 36.04
CA ARG A 132 -1.99 -6.43 34.61
C ARG A 132 -1.51 -5.13 34.01
N PHE A 133 -1.36 -5.09 32.70
CA PHE A 133 -1.10 -3.84 31.98
C PHE A 133 -1.77 -3.85 30.61
N LEU A 134 -2.01 -2.66 30.08
CA LEU A 134 -2.63 -2.43 28.78
C LEU A 134 -1.75 -1.49 27.97
N VAL A 135 -1.50 -1.83 26.72
CA VAL A 135 -0.86 -0.95 25.74
C VAL A 135 -1.88 -0.66 24.66
N ILE A 136 -2.16 0.61 24.41
CA ILE A 136 -2.88 1.04 23.21
C ILE A 136 -1.88 1.72 22.28
N SER A 137 -1.95 1.43 20.98
CA SER A 137 -0.99 1.94 20.01
C SER A 137 -1.60 2.18 18.63
N PHE A 138 -0.94 3.03 17.87
CA PHE A 138 -1.13 3.21 16.44
C PHE A 138 0.26 3.29 15.78
N ALA A 139 0.57 2.30 14.95
CA ALA A 139 1.79 2.27 14.15
C ALA A 139 1.57 2.99 12.80
N ASP A 140 2.14 4.18 12.66
CA ASP A 140 2.20 4.93 11.41
C ASP A 140 3.37 4.43 10.56
N LEU A 141 3.14 3.35 9.81
CA LEU A 141 4.17 2.73 8.97
C LEU A 141 4.62 3.66 7.81
N LYS A 142 3.78 4.62 7.41
CA LYS A 142 4.11 5.58 6.36
C LYS A 142 5.18 6.56 6.82
N ASN A 143 5.04 7.08 8.03
CA ASN A 143 5.97 8.07 8.61
C ASN A 143 7.00 7.45 9.57
N TRP A 144 6.95 6.14 9.81
CA TRP A 144 7.85 5.40 10.71
C TRP A 144 7.73 5.85 12.17
N LYS A 145 6.50 6.18 12.57
CA LYS A 145 6.20 6.63 13.94
C LYS A 145 5.28 5.66 14.64
N ILE A 146 5.43 5.54 15.95
CA ILE A 146 4.47 4.85 16.81
C ILE A 146 3.92 5.83 17.83
N TYR A 147 2.60 5.86 17.92
CA TYR A 147 1.86 6.58 18.95
C TYR A 147 1.31 5.57 19.93
N TYR A 148 1.51 5.79 21.23
CA TYR A 148 1.06 4.82 22.23
C TYR A 148 0.75 5.43 23.60
N ASN A 149 -0.05 4.70 24.37
CA ASN A 149 -0.26 4.93 25.79
C ASN A 149 -0.23 3.58 26.53
N VAL A 150 0.27 3.60 27.77
CA VAL A 150 0.33 2.41 28.64
C VAL A 150 -0.51 2.66 29.89
N ALA A 151 -1.21 1.64 30.36
CA ALA A 151 -1.98 1.66 31.60
C ALA A 151 -1.64 0.48 32.50
N PHE A 152 -1.66 0.74 33.81
CA PHE A 152 -1.46 -0.24 34.88
C PHE A 152 -2.69 -0.20 35.81
N PRO A 153 -3.71 -1.05 35.57
CA PRO A 153 -5.00 -0.96 36.26
C PRO A 153 -4.86 -1.16 37.77
N SER A 154 -5.21 -0.13 38.54
CA SER A 154 -5.24 -0.13 39.99
C SER A 154 -6.67 0.09 40.48
N LEU A 155 -7.19 -0.88 41.24
CA LEU A 155 -8.58 -0.89 41.69
C LEU A 155 -8.87 0.25 42.68
N VAL A 156 -10.03 0.89 42.54
CA VAL A 156 -10.48 1.99 43.39
C VAL A 156 -11.47 1.47 44.43
N PHE A 157 -11.11 1.62 45.70
CA PHE A 157 -12.00 1.43 46.83
C PHE A 157 -11.50 2.24 48.04
N ASN A 158 -12.37 2.44 49.02
CA ASN A 158 -12.05 3.24 50.20
C ASN A 158 -10.94 2.54 51.01
N SER A 159 -9.77 3.18 51.07
CA SER A 159 -8.63 2.69 51.82
C SER A 159 -7.97 3.84 52.57
N THR A 160 -7.82 3.65 53.89
CA THR A 160 -7.24 4.64 54.80
C THR A 160 -5.88 4.15 55.26
N LEU A 161 -4.85 4.95 55.02
CA LEU A 161 -3.51 4.73 55.55
C LEU A 161 -3.47 5.25 56.99
N LEU A 162 -3.14 4.35 57.93
CA LEU A 162 -3.05 4.63 59.36
C LEU A 162 -1.62 4.99 59.76
N SER A 163 -0.63 4.28 59.23
CA SER A 163 0.79 4.57 59.45
C SER A 163 1.64 4.11 58.26
N LEU A 164 2.78 4.77 58.04
CA LEU A 164 3.79 4.37 57.05
C LEU A 164 5.15 4.85 57.57
N GLN A 165 6.06 3.94 57.81
CA GLN A 165 7.39 4.19 58.38
C GLN A 165 8.45 3.35 57.68
N VAL A 166 9.71 3.71 57.87
CA VAL A 166 10.84 2.93 57.34
C VAL A 166 10.90 1.58 58.05
N ALA A 167 11.13 0.49 57.32
CA ALA A 167 11.09 -0.86 57.88
C ALA A 167 12.11 -1.06 59.03
N SER A 168 13.32 -0.49 58.91
CA SER A 168 14.34 -0.52 59.96
C SER A 168 14.00 0.28 61.22
N GLU A 169 13.00 1.17 61.18
CA GLU A 169 12.53 1.93 62.35
C GLU A 169 11.42 1.18 63.10
N VAL A 170 10.71 0.27 62.44
CA VAL A 170 9.59 -0.52 62.99
C VAL A 170 10.05 -1.87 63.54
N LEU A 171 11.10 -2.44 62.96
CA LEU A 171 11.65 -3.75 63.34
C LEU A 171 12.85 -3.61 64.30
N SER A 172 13.05 -4.60 65.17
CA SER A 172 14.26 -4.70 66.00
C SER A 172 15.48 -5.04 65.15
N ASN A 173 16.70 -4.76 65.64
CA ASN A 173 17.92 -5.09 64.90
C ASN A 173 18.04 -6.60 64.57
N GLU A 174 17.56 -7.46 65.45
CA GLU A 174 17.54 -8.92 65.25
C GLU A 174 16.53 -9.32 64.15
N GLU A 175 15.33 -8.72 64.18
CA GLU A 175 14.30 -8.94 63.16
C GLU A 175 14.76 -8.45 61.78
N VAL A 176 15.44 -7.29 61.72
CA VAL A 176 16.00 -6.70 60.48
C VAL A 176 17.02 -7.64 59.85
N GLU A 177 17.94 -8.20 60.64
CA GLU A 177 18.98 -9.09 60.11
C GLU A 177 18.39 -10.43 59.66
N SER A 178 17.48 -11.01 60.46
CA SER A 178 16.79 -12.24 60.09
C SER A 178 15.95 -12.06 58.82
N LEU A 179 15.24 -10.93 58.68
CA LEU A 179 14.43 -10.62 57.50
C LEU A 179 15.29 -10.42 56.25
N LYS A 180 16.47 -9.78 56.36
CA LYS A 180 17.40 -9.66 55.23
C LYS A 180 17.84 -11.02 54.70
N ILE A 181 18.21 -11.94 55.58
CA ILE A 181 18.62 -13.30 55.20
C ILE A 181 17.48 -14.02 54.48
N ALA A 182 16.28 -14.00 55.07
CA ALA A 182 15.09 -14.61 54.47
C ALA A 182 14.76 -14.01 53.08
N LEU A 183 14.86 -12.69 52.91
CA LEU A 183 14.64 -12.01 51.63
C LEU A 183 15.72 -12.36 50.60
N GLN A 184 16.99 -12.52 51.01
CA GLN A 184 18.06 -12.95 50.13
C GLN A 184 17.82 -14.37 49.61
N GLU A 185 17.45 -15.30 50.49
CA GLU A 185 17.09 -16.68 50.10
C GLU A 185 15.88 -16.71 49.17
N TRP A 186 14.82 -15.97 49.49
CA TRP A 186 13.62 -15.85 48.67
C TRP A 186 13.92 -15.34 47.26
N ARG A 187 14.82 -14.37 47.14
CA ARG A 187 15.19 -13.76 45.85
C ARG A 187 16.22 -14.56 45.08
N ALA A 188 16.96 -15.46 45.73
CA ALA A 188 17.94 -16.34 45.10
C ALA A 188 17.31 -17.58 44.44
N SER A 189 16.14 -18.02 44.92
CA SER A 189 15.44 -19.18 44.36
C SER A 189 14.71 -18.84 43.05
N THR A 190 14.89 -19.68 42.03
CA THR A 190 14.22 -19.56 40.73
C THR A 190 12.71 -19.74 40.80
N GLU A 191 12.21 -20.41 41.84
CA GLU A 191 10.77 -20.65 42.03
C GLU A 191 10.05 -19.46 42.66
N THR A 192 10.74 -18.67 43.49
CA THR A 192 10.12 -17.60 44.30
C THR A 192 10.53 -16.20 43.85
N THR A 193 11.64 -16.05 43.12
CA THR A 193 12.16 -14.74 42.71
C THR A 193 11.16 -13.95 41.84
N VAL A 194 10.33 -14.64 41.07
CA VAL A 194 9.30 -14.07 40.19
C VAL A 194 7.93 -13.90 40.85
N ILE A 195 7.79 -14.16 42.16
CA ILE A 195 6.51 -14.03 42.87
C ILE A 195 6.42 -12.63 43.50
N PRO A 196 5.55 -11.74 42.99
CA PRO A 196 5.57 -10.32 43.39
C PRO A 196 4.86 -10.03 44.73
N PHE A 197 4.03 -10.95 45.24
CA PHE A 197 3.31 -10.82 46.51
C PHE A 197 3.54 -12.04 47.39
N PHE A 198 3.83 -11.80 48.68
CA PHE A 198 4.26 -12.84 49.62
C PHE A 198 3.89 -12.48 51.06
N LEU A 199 4.01 -13.45 51.96
CA LEU A 199 3.78 -13.28 53.40
C LEU A 199 5.12 -13.25 54.13
N VAL A 200 5.27 -12.34 55.09
CA VAL A 200 6.40 -12.27 56.00
C VAL A 200 5.90 -12.61 57.41
N THR A 201 6.45 -13.67 58.00
CA THR A 201 6.14 -14.06 59.39
C THR A 201 7.34 -13.82 60.28
N ILE A 202 7.13 -13.24 61.46
CA ILE A 202 8.16 -13.07 62.49
C ILE A 202 7.69 -13.76 63.77
N SER A 203 8.46 -14.74 64.20
CA SER A 203 8.21 -15.54 65.41
C SER A 203 8.62 -14.79 66.68
N SER A 204 8.25 -15.32 67.85
CA SER A 204 8.58 -14.69 69.15
C SER A 204 10.07 -14.67 69.50
N ASP A 205 10.90 -15.42 68.77
CA ASP A 205 12.37 -15.46 68.88
C ASP A 205 13.06 -14.52 67.88
N SER A 206 12.33 -13.54 67.32
CA SER A 206 12.81 -12.61 66.28
C SER A 206 13.16 -13.28 64.94
N SER A 207 12.88 -14.58 64.74
CA SER A 207 13.14 -15.26 63.46
C SER A 207 12.09 -14.90 62.40
N ALA A 208 12.56 -14.40 61.25
CA ALA A 208 11.73 -14.04 60.10
C ALA A 208 11.73 -15.14 59.03
N SER A 209 10.58 -15.42 58.42
CA SER A 209 10.48 -16.31 57.26
C SER A 209 9.51 -15.76 56.20
N ILE A 210 9.75 -16.09 54.94
CA ILE A 210 8.91 -15.67 53.81
C ILE A 210 8.14 -16.87 53.26
N ARG A 211 6.86 -16.70 52.99
CA ARG A 211 5.94 -17.74 52.54
C ARG A 211 5.11 -17.28 51.34
N GLN A 212 4.64 -18.23 50.53
CA GLN A 212 3.72 -17.96 49.42
C GLN A 212 2.30 -17.68 49.94
N LEU A 213 1.44 -17.06 49.12
CA LEU A 213 0.07 -16.75 49.53
C LEU A 213 -0.77 -18.02 49.80
N LYS A 214 -0.53 -19.10 49.07
CA LYS A 214 -1.18 -20.41 49.30
C LYS A 214 -0.95 -20.99 50.70
N ASP A 215 0.12 -20.58 51.37
CA ASP A 215 0.46 -21.04 52.73
C ASP A 215 -0.32 -20.29 53.83
N TRP A 216 -1.21 -19.36 53.47
CA TRP A 216 -1.97 -18.50 54.38
C TRP A 216 -2.59 -19.24 55.58
N LYS A 217 -3.26 -20.38 55.33
CA LYS A 217 -3.95 -21.15 56.37
C LYS A 217 -2.98 -21.67 57.45
N THR A 218 -1.72 -21.93 57.10
CA THR A 218 -0.71 -22.41 58.04
C THR A 218 -0.10 -21.29 58.89
N CYS A 219 -0.24 -20.03 58.44
CA CYS A 219 0.34 -18.84 59.05
C CYS A 219 -0.56 -18.18 60.10
N GLN A 220 -1.85 -18.53 60.16
CA GLN A 220 -2.79 -17.93 61.11
C GLN A 220 -2.50 -18.34 62.57
N GLY A 221 -2.38 -17.35 63.46
CA GLY A 221 -2.37 -17.53 64.92
C GLY A 221 -1.07 -18.04 65.56
N LYS A 222 0.02 -18.23 64.79
CA LYS A 222 1.29 -18.81 65.29
C LYS A 222 2.43 -17.81 65.51
N TYR A 223 2.34 -16.59 65.01
CA TYR A 223 3.47 -15.65 64.89
C TYR A 223 3.21 -14.33 65.61
N GLN A 224 4.28 -13.67 66.05
CA GLN A 224 4.21 -12.39 66.77
C GLN A 224 3.86 -11.22 65.82
N LYS A 225 4.41 -11.21 64.61
CA LYS A 225 4.08 -10.25 63.55
C LYS A 225 3.84 -10.97 62.23
N LEU A 226 2.86 -10.50 61.47
CA LEU A 226 2.50 -10.99 60.13
C LEU A 226 2.36 -9.79 59.20
N LEU A 227 3.24 -9.69 58.21
CA LEU A 227 3.25 -8.61 57.22
C LEU A 227 2.93 -9.15 55.84
N PHE A 228 2.16 -8.38 55.08
CA PHE A 228 1.79 -8.69 53.69
C PHE A 228 2.76 -7.97 52.76
N GLY A 229 3.72 -8.71 52.23
CA GLY A 229 4.84 -8.19 51.45
C GLY A 229 4.54 -8.14 49.97
N PHE A 230 5.05 -7.11 49.29
CA PHE A 230 5.05 -7.04 47.84
C PHE A 230 6.32 -6.36 47.32
N TYR A 231 6.71 -6.68 46.09
CA TYR A 231 7.76 -5.95 45.39
C TYR A 231 7.26 -4.54 45.10
N ASP A 232 7.88 -3.54 45.74
CA ASP A 232 7.47 -2.15 45.62
C ASP A 232 8.35 -1.42 44.62
N HIS A 233 7.78 -0.87 43.54
CA HIS A 233 8.50 0.00 42.60
C HIS A 233 8.58 1.46 43.08
N GLY A 234 7.86 1.82 44.14
CA GLY A 234 7.85 3.16 44.71
C GLY A 234 9.24 3.59 45.18
N ARG A 235 9.60 4.84 44.91
CA ARG A 235 10.87 5.47 45.35
C ARG A 235 10.66 6.44 46.49
N ARG A 236 9.44 6.93 46.64
CA ARG A 236 9.10 7.91 47.64
C ARG A 236 9.01 7.25 49.02
N PRO A 237 9.55 7.88 50.08
CA PRO A 237 9.43 7.38 51.43
C PRO A 237 8.03 7.58 52.02
N ASP A 238 7.22 8.47 51.42
CA ASP A 238 5.91 8.88 51.92
C ASP A 238 4.71 8.23 51.21
N CYS A 239 4.94 7.40 50.18
CA CYS A 239 3.91 6.63 49.49
C CYS A 239 4.42 5.29 48.93
N PRO A 240 3.64 4.19 49.06
CA PRO A 240 3.93 2.92 48.41
C PRO A 240 3.58 2.94 46.91
N GLY A 241 4.05 1.96 46.15
CA GLY A 241 3.68 1.74 44.75
C GLY A 241 2.23 1.28 44.56
N TRP A 242 1.66 1.54 43.38
CA TRP A 242 0.28 1.24 42.98
C TRP A 242 -0.20 -0.19 43.23
N ALA A 243 0.68 -1.20 43.14
CA ALA A 243 0.35 -2.61 43.28
C ALA A 243 -0.35 -2.95 44.61
N ILE A 244 -0.07 -2.18 45.67
CA ILE A 244 -0.66 -2.40 47.00
C ILE A 244 -2.19 -2.34 47.00
N ARG A 245 -2.81 -1.52 46.14
CA ARG A 245 -4.28 -1.41 46.10
C ARG A 245 -4.92 -2.70 45.62
N ASN A 246 -4.35 -3.32 44.59
CA ASN A 246 -4.85 -4.60 44.08
C ASN A 246 -4.65 -5.72 45.11
N TYR A 247 -3.53 -5.68 45.83
CA TYR A 247 -3.28 -6.63 46.90
C TYR A 247 -4.27 -6.47 48.06
N ILE A 248 -4.52 -5.24 48.50
CA ILE A 248 -5.52 -4.97 49.55
C ILE A 248 -6.93 -5.39 49.09
N ALA A 249 -7.30 -5.15 47.82
CA ALA A 249 -8.58 -5.61 47.29
C ALA A 249 -8.72 -7.15 47.41
N PHE A 250 -7.68 -7.90 47.04
CA PHE A 250 -7.64 -9.35 47.23
C PHE A 250 -7.85 -9.75 48.70
N LEU A 251 -7.09 -9.14 49.63
CA LEU A 251 -7.18 -9.45 51.06
C LEU A 251 -8.56 -9.16 51.63
N SER A 252 -9.20 -8.07 51.18
CA SER A 252 -10.54 -7.70 51.61
C SER A 252 -11.61 -8.66 51.08
N ILE A 253 -11.56 -9.00 49.79
CA ILE A 253 -12.64 -9.76 49.13
C ILE A 253 -12.56 -11.25 49.50
N ARG A 254 -11.36 -11.84 49.41
CA ARG A 254 -11.15 -13.28 49.57
C ARG A 254 -10.94 -13.70 51.02
N TRP A 255 -10.10 -12.96 51.74
CA TRP A 255 -9.75 -13.31 53.13
C TRP A 255 -10.55 -12.53 54.18
N LYS A 256 -11.44 -11.63 53.74
CA LYS A 256 -12.32 -10.82 54.60
C LYS A 256 -11.54 -10.08 55.70
N ILE A 257 -10.35 -9.62 55.36
CA ILE A 257 -9.49 -8.79 56.21
C ILE A 257 -9.92 -7.33 56.05
N GLU A 258 -10.06 -6.58 57.14
CA GLU A 258 -10.43 -5.15 57.11
C GLU A 258 -9.28 -4.22 57.51
N LYS A 259 -8.21 -4.80 58.07
CA LYS A 259 -7.02 -4.08 58.54
C LYS A 259 -5.77 -4.91 58.30
N VAL A 260 -4.76 -4.32 57.68
CA VAL A 260 -3.54 -5.02 57.27
C VAL A 260 -2.28 -4.23 57.63
N GLN A 261 -1.23 -4.95 58.04
CA GLN A 261 0.15 -4.44 58.03
C GLN A 261 0.86 -4.93 56.77
N PHE A 262 1.34 -4.03 55.93
CA PHE A 262 1.98 -4.36 54.66
C PHE A 262 3.47 -3.99 54.65
N PHE A 263 4.25 -4.72 53.86
CA PHE A 263 5.68 -4.51 53.70
C PHE A 263 6.01 -4.19 52.23
N CYS A 264 6.54 -2.99 52.00
CA CYS A 264 7.01 -2.51 50.72
C CYS A 264 8.48 -2.87 50.52
N TYR A 265 8.75 -3.97 49.81
CA TYR A 265 10.10 -4.46 49.59
C TYR A 265 10.84 -3.68 48.50
N ARG A 266 12.00 -3.11 48.85
CA ARG A 266 12.89 -2.37 47.94
C ARG A 266 14.32 -2.91 48.03
N GLU A 267 15.09 -2.72 46.96
CA GLU A 267 16.45 -3.23 46.82
C GLU A 267 17.50 -2.12 46.61
N PHE A 268 18.73 -2.40 47.01
CA PHE A 268 19.93 -1.62 46.65
C PHE A 268 21.00 -2.56 46.11
N LYS A 269 21.43 -2.33 44.86
CA LYS A 269 22.39 -3.20 44.14
C LYS A 269 22.02 -4.69 44.22
N GLY A 270 20.74 -5.01 44.01
CA GLY A 270 20.23 -6.38 44.05
C GLY A 270 20.25 -7.04 45.43
N ASN A 271 20.29 -6.26 46.52
CA ASN A 271 20.18 -6.76 47.90
C ASN A 271 18.99 -6.10 48.62
N PRO A 272 18.35 -6.78 49.58
CA PRO A 272 17.31 -6.18 50.42
C PRO A 272 17.77 -4.88 51.09
N ASP A 273 17.04 -3.79 50.88
CA ASP A 273 17.32 -2.50 51.52
C ASP A 273 16.20 -2.14 52.49
N LEU A 274 16.36 -2.54 53.76
CA LEU A 274 15.39 -2.26 54.81
C LEU A 274 15.40 -0.80 55.31
N VAL A 275 16.38 0.01 54.89
CA VAL A 275 16.44 1.45 55.19
C VAL A 275 15.57 2.23 54.19
N GLN A 276 15.37 1.69 53.00
CA GLN A 276 14.49 2.28 51.99
C GLN A 276 13.13 1.59 51.88
N SER A 277 13.04 0.32 52.29
CA SER A 277 11.78 -0.42 52.40
C SER A 277 10.87 0.17 53.46
N LEU A 278 9.55 0.04 53.28
CA LEU A 278 8.55 0.64 54.17
C LEU A 278 7.68 -0.43 54.81
N ILE A 279 7.25 -0.18 56.05
CA ILE A 279 6.17 -0.92 56.70
C ILE A 279 5.04 0.06 56.96
N GLY A 280 3.84 -0.31 56.53
CA GLY A 280 2.65 0.52 56.72
C GLY A 280 1.48 -0.28 57.25
N GLU A 281 0.50 0.44 57.77
CA GLU A 281 -0.76 -0.12 58.25
C GLU A 281 -1.92 0.59 57.53
N ALA A 282 -2.82 -0.19 56.95
CA ALA A 282 -3.99 0.33 56.25
C ALA A 282 -5.26 -0.35 56.77
N SER A 283 -6.34 0.43 56.87
CA SER A 283 -7.70 -0.06 57.15
C SER A 283 -8.63 0.26 55.99
N PHE A 284 -9.50 -0.67 55.65
CA PHE A 284 -10.37 -0.60 54.49
C PHE A 284 -11.67 -1.34 54.81
N PRO A 285 -12.84 -0.69 54.63
CA PRO A 285 -14.11 -1.40 54.71
C PRO A 285 -14.25 -2.39 53.56
N SER A 286 -14.96 -3.50 53.80
CA SER A 286 -15.32 -4.46 52.75
C SER A 286 -16.04 -3.74 51.59
N PRO A 287 -15.57 -3.87 50.33
CA PRO A 287 -16.20 -3.24 49.17
C PRO A 287 -17.65 -3.75 49.00
N SER A 288 -18.62 -2.83 48.95
CA SER A 288 -20.03 -3.18 48.76
C SER A 288 -20.34 -3.50 47.30
N GLY A 289 -20.96 -4.65 47.03
CA GLY A 289 -21.46 -5.02 45.69
C GLY A 289 -20.44 -5.71 44.78
N TRP A 290 -19.20 -5.96 45.24
CA TRP A 290 -18.17 -6.63 44.45
C TRP A 290 -18.30 -8.16 44.44
N ASP A 291 -19.20 -8.71 45.25
CA ASP A 291 -19.57 -10.13 45.23
C ASP A 291 -20.52 -10.48 44.06
N ASP A 292 -21.04 -9.47 43.35
CA ASP A 292 -21.87 -9.62 42.15
C ASP A 292 -21.00 -9.94 40.91
N PRO A 293 -21.24 -11.06 40.18
CA PRO A 293 -20.49 -11.42 38.97
C PRO A 293 -20.50 -10.34 37.87
N ASP A 294 -21.54 -9.52 37.83
CA ASP A 294 -21.71 -8.47 36.82
C ASP A 294 -21.07 -7.13 37.24
N HIS A 295 -20.56 -7.04 38.47
CA HIS A 295 -19.89 -5.83 38.96
C HIS A 295 -18.62 -5.50 38.15
N VAL A 296 -18.45 -4.21 37.85
CA VAL A 296 -17.25 -3.67 37.19
C VAL A 296 -16.63 -2.64 38.11
N PRO A 297 -15.45 -2.92 38.70
CA PRO A 297 -14.82 -1.99 39.63
C PRO A 297 -14.22 -0.81 38.87
N ASP A 298 -14.28 0.37 39.49
CA ASP A 298 -13.55 1.54 39.00
C ASP A 298 -12.04 1.32 39.15
N ALA A 299 -11.28 1.84 38.20
CA ALA A 299 -9.82 1.76 38.18
C ALA A 299 -9.19 3.05 37.63
N PHE A 300 -7.97 3.33 38.06
CA PHE A 300 -7.05 4.30 37.46
C PHE A 300 -5.75 3.57 37.09
N GLY A 301 -4.89 4.18 36.28
CA GLY A 301 -3.67 3.48 35.89
C GLY A 301 -2.95 3.99 34.65
N TRP A 302 -3.58 4.87 33.87
CA TRP A 302 -2.95 5.46 32.69
C TRP A 302 -1.70 6.26 33.07
N GLU A 303 -0.61 5.98 32.37
CA GLU A 303 0.65 6.71 32.51
C GLU A 303 0.49 8.16 32.00
N ARG A 304 0.93 9.13 32.80
CA ARG A 304 0.82 10.56 32.47
C ARG A 304 2.09 11.06 31.80
N VAL A 305 1.96 11.80 30.70
CA VAL A 305 3.06 12.59 30.14
C VAL A 305 3.28 13.82 31.03
N LYS A 306 4.55 14.16 31.36
CA LYS A 306 4.88 15.36 32.14
C LYS A 306 4.24 16.59 31.46
N PRO A 307 3.37 17.35 32.14
CA PRO A 307 2.60 18.40 31.49
C PRO A 307 3.49 19.57 31.06
N GLY A 308 3.60 19.78 29.75
CA GLY A 308 3.84 21.12 29.20
C GLY A 308 2.58 21.96 29.44
N LYS A 309 2.75 23.20 29.91
CA LYS A 309 1.70 24.17 30.28
C LYS A 309 0.40 24.02 29.44
N GLY A 310 -0.71 23.64 30.09
CA GLY A 310 -2.04 24.15 29.71
C GLY A 310 -3.14 23.19 29.25
N THR A 311 -2.93 21.87 29.10
CA THR A 311 -4.01 20.97 28.64
C THR A 311 -4.23 19.81 29.63
N LYS A 312 -5.50 19.57 30.01
CA LYS A 312 -5.94 18.42 30.84
C LYS A 312 -5.95 17.09 30.07
N ASP A 313 -5.71 17.11 28.76
CA ASP A 313 -5.78 15.93 27.91
C ASP A 313 -4.50 15.08 27.97
N MET A 314 -4.70 13.77 28.05
CA MET A 314 -3.64 12.77 28.15
C MET A 314 -3.06 12.49 26.76
N LYS A 315 -2.06 13.29 26.37
CA LYS A 315 -1.41 13.18 25.05
C LYS A 315 -0.76 11.80 24.84
N PRO A 316 -0.80 11.24 23.62
CA PRO A 316 -0.03 10.04 23.29
C PRO A 316 1.47 10.30 23.41
N LYS A 317 2.22 9.26 23.77
CA LYS A 317 3.67 9.23 23.56
C LYS A 317 3.93 9.00 22.07
N GLU A 318 4.92 9.69 21.52
CA GLU A 318 5.35 9.56 20.13
C GLU A 318 6.79 9.03 20.10
N LEU A 319 7.03 8.02 19.27
CA LEU A 319 8.36 7.45 19.03
C LEU A 319 8.64 7.41 17.53
N ASP A 320 9.84 7.84 17.14
CA ASP A 320 10.35 7.70 15.77
C ASP A 320 11.23 6.45 15.69
N ILE A 321 10.87 5.50 14.82
CA ILE A 321 11.62 4.26 14.62
C ILE A 321 12.63 4.51 13.50
N GLN A 322 13.90 4.69 13.88
CA GLN A 322 15.00 4.79 12.92
C GLN A 322 15.73 3.46 12.83
N SER A 323 15.97 3.00 11.60
CA SER A 323 16.80 1.81 11.40
C SER A 323 18.28 2.17 11.59
N SER A 324 19.06 1.23 12.13
CA SER A 324 20.51 1.31 12.13
C SER A 324 21.11 1.29 10.71
N ASN A 325 20.35 0.81 9.70
CA ASN A 325 20.69 0.87 8.29
C ASN A 325 19.63 1.64 7.47
N PRO A 326 19.87 2.93 7.17
CA PRO A 326 18.95 3.77 6.39
C PRO A 326 18.61 3.23 5.00
N ALA A 327 19.53 2.50 4.35
CA ALA A 327 19.29 1.95 3.01
C ALA A 327 18.23 0.85 3.03
N SER A 328 18.30 -0.06 4.02
CA SER A 328 17.28 -1.11 4.21
C SER A 328 15.91 -0.51 4.56
N GLN A 329 15.88 0.55 5.36
CA GLN A 329 14.65 1.28 5.66
C GLN A 329 14.03 1.91 4.40
N ASP A 330 14.85 2.52 3.54
CA ASP A 330 14.36 3.13 2.31
C ASP A 330 13.83 2.08 1.32
N GLU A 331 14.49 0.93 1.20
CA GLU A 331 13.98 -0.20 0.41
C GLU A 331 12.63 -0.71 0.94
N GLU A 332 12.49 -0.89 2.26
CA GLU A 332 11.21 -1.31 2.85
C GLU A 332 10.10 -0.28 2.59
N LYS A 333 10.41 1.03 2.68
CA LYS A 333 9.47 2.10 2.31
C LYS A 333 9.06 2.04 0.84
N GLN A 334 9.97 1.70 -0.05
CA GLN A 334 9.69 1.57 -1.48
C GLN A 334 8.78 0.37 -1.79
N LEU A 335 8.98 -0.74 -1.07
CA LEU A 335 8.22 -1.98 -1.20
C LEU A 335 6.92 -1.99 -0.40
N MET A 336 6.71 -1.01 0.49
CA MET A 336 5.54 -0.94 1.37
C MET A 336 4.21 -1.10 0.62
N HIS A 337 4.08 -0.54 -0.59
CA HIS A 337 2.85 -0.72 -1.37
C HIS A 337 2.56 -2.18 -1.76
N LEU A 338 3.59 -2.97 -2.10
CA LEU A 338 3.41 -4.40 -2.41
C LEU A 338 3.03 -5.19 -1.16
N LYS A 339 3.63 -4.87 0.00
CA LYS A 339 3.23 -5.45 1.29
C LYS A 339 1.76 -5.12 1.61
N LEU A 340 1.34 -3.87 1.42
CA LEU A 340 -0.04 -3.43 1.61
C LEU A 340 -1.02 -4.02 0.58
N MET A 341 -0.58 -4.39 -0.62
CA MET A 341 -1.41 -5.18 -1.56
C MET A 341 -1.79 -6.53 -0.93
N GLY A 342 -0.87 -7.14 -0.19
CA GLY A 342 -1.08 -8.38 0.57
C GLY A 342 -2.15 -8.27 1.66
N TRP A 343 -2.38 -7.07 2.21
CA TRP A 343 -3.44 -6.86 3.21
C TRP A 343 -4.85 -6.92 2.62
N ARG A 344 -5.02 -6.55 1.35
CA ARG A 344 -6.35 -6.47 0.71
C ARG A 344 -6.74 -7.73 -0.06
N HIS A 345 -5.75 -8.39 -0.65
CA HIS A 345 -5.96 -9.53 -1.54
C HIS A 345 -4.98 -10.64 -1.17
N PHE A 346 -3.92 -10.81 -1.97
CA PHE A 346 -2.97 -11.91 -1.82
C PHE A 346 -1.56 -11.37 -1.54
N PRO A 347 -0.82 -11.96 -0.59
CA PRO A 347 0.57 -11.61 -0.32
C PRO A 347 1.46 -11.85 -1.54
N VAL A 348 1.90 -10.76 -2.16
CA VAL A 348 2.92 -10.79 -3.22
C VAL A 348 4.21 -11.38 -2.64
N ASN A 349 4.82 -12.36 -3.33
CA ASN A 349 6.09 -12.94 -2.93
C ASN A 349 7.24 -12.01 -3.35
N ILE A 350 7.49 -11.01 -2.50
CA ILE A 350 8.52 -9.99 -2.72
C ILE A 350 9.92 -10.62 -2.75
N ASP A 351 10.17 -11.69 -1.98
CA ASP A 351 11.46 -12.37 -1.97
C ASP A 351 11.77 -12.98 -3.34
N LYS A 352 10.80 -13.68 -3.95
CA LYS A 352 10.92 -14.23 -5.31
C LYS A 352 11.17 -13.13 -6.34
N LEU A 353 10.47 -12.00 -6.23
CA LEU A 353 10.68 -10.84 -7.11
C LEU A 353 12.06 -10.20 -6.93
N SER A 354 12.57 -10.10 -5.70
CA SER A 354 13.88 -9.50 -5.44
C SER A 354 15.04 -10.35 -5.97
N GLN A 355 14.88 -11.68 -5.95
CA GLN A 355 15.91 -12.63 -6.33
C GLN A 355 15.99 -12.86 -7.85
N VAL A 356 14.86 -12.71 -8.55
CA VAL A 356 14.76 -12.96 -10.00
C VAL A 356 15.69 -12.04 -10.80
N ARG A 357 16.44 -12.62 -11.73
CA ARG A 357 17.30 -11.91 -12.67
C ARG A 357 16.57 -11.71 -13.98
N VAL A 358 16.41 -10.45 -14.38
CA VAL A 358 15.66 -10.10 -15.59
C VAL A 358 16.59 -9.50 -16.64
N LEU A 359 16.61 -10.13 -17.80
CA LEU A 359 17.28 -9.64 -19.00
C LEU A 359 16.32 -8.77 -19.80
N VAL A 360 16.66 -7.51 -20.02
CA VAL A 360 15.89 -6.55 -20.82
C VAL A 360 16.62 -6.33 -22.15
N LEU A 361 16.09 -6.89 -23.23
CA LEU A 361 16.65 -6.74 -24.57
C LEU A 361 16.00 -5.54 -25.27
N GLY A 362 16.73 -4.43 -25.30
CA GLY A 362 16.30 -3.13 -25.81
C GLY A 362 16.12 -2.11 -24.68
N ALA A 363 16.87 -1.01 -24.75
CA ALA A 363 16.84 0.14 -23.85
C ALA A 363 16.16 1.37 -24.48
N GLY A 364 15.33 1.14 -25.51
CA GLY A 364 14.49 2.16 -26.13
C GLY A 364 13.26 2.51 -25.28
N THR A 365 12.20 2.96 -25.96
CA THR A 365 10.98 3.47 -25.32
C THR A 365 10.26 2.43 -24.44
N LEU A 366 10.12 1.18 -24.90
CA LEU A 366 9.58 0.09 -24.08
C LEU A 366 10.53 -0.28 -22.93
N GLY A 367 11.81 -0.42 -23.22
CA GLY A 367 12.84 -0.83 -22.26
C GLY A 367 12.93 0.08 -21.03
N CYS A 368 12.92 1.39 -21.25
CA CYS A 368 12.92 2.38 -20.17
C CYS A 368 11.72 2.21 -19.23
N GLU A 369 10.51 2.10 -19.78
CA GLU A 369 9.28 1.95 -18.99
C GLU A 369 9.19 0.59 -18.29
N VAL A 370 9.54 -0.51 -19.00
CA VAL A 370 9.53 -1.86 -18.42
C VAL A 370 10.53 -1.96 -17.27
N ALA A 371 11.76 -1.49 -17.44
CA ALA A 371 12.78 -1.51 -16.39
C ALA A 371 12.32 -0.75 -15.13
N ARG A 372 11.70 0.42 -15.32
CA ARG A 372 11.14 1.23 -14.22
C ARG A 372 10.03 0.49 -13.48
N LEU A 373 9.11 -0.11 -14.22
CA LEU A 373 7.97 -0.83 -13.66
C LEU A 373 8.35 -2.17 -13.00
N LEU A 374 9.40 -2.84 -13.47
CA LEU A 374 9.96 -4.02 -12.82
C LEU A 374 10.48 -3.68 -11.41
N MET A 375 11.15 -2.54 -11.23
CA MET A 375 11.58 -2.07 -9.90
C MET A 375 10.39 -1.78 -8.98
N THR A 376 9.29 -1.23 -9.53
CA THR A 376 8.04 -1.02 -8.81
C THR A 376 7.45 -2.34 -8.31
N TRP A 377 7.54 -3.41 -9.11
CA TRP A 377 7.19 -4.78 -8.71
C TRP A 377 8.17 -5.42 -7.73
N GLY A 378 9.28 -4.76 -7.36
CA GLY A 378 10.25 -5.29 -6.41
C GLY A 378 11.41 -6.06 -7.03
N VAL A 379 11.53 -6.07 -8.36
CA VAL A 379 12.71 -6.64 -9.04
C VAL A 379 13.95 -5.81 -8.71
N ARG A 380 15.06 -6.48 -8.41
CA ARG A 380 16.33 -5.85 -8.04
C ARG A 380 17.50 -6.18 -8.95
N LYS A 381 17.42 -7.20 -9.80
CA LYS A 381 18.54 -7.63 -10.66
C LYS A 381 18.16 -7.50 -12.13
N LEU A 382 18.75 -6.51 -12.80
CA LEU A 382 18.48 -6.20 -14.19
C LEU A 382 19.77 -6.26 -15.02
N THR A 383 19.73 -6.95 -16.15
CA THR A 383 20.74 -6.82 -17.20
C THR A 383 20.08 -6.21 -18.42
N VAL A 384 20.60 -5.08 -18.91
CA VAL A 384 20.03 -4.35 -20.06
C VAL A 384 20.98 -4.44 -21.24
N VAL A 385 20.47 -4.88 -22.39
CA VAL A 385 21.23 -5.01 -23.64
C VAL A 385 20.67 -4.07 -24.70
N ASP A 386 21.50 -3.21 -25.28
CA ASP A 386 21.14 -2.35 -26.42
C ASP A 386 22.40 -1.93 -27.19
N SER A 387 22.35 -1.93 -28.53
CA SER A 387 23.49 -1.52 -29.37
C SER A 387 23.52 -0.02 -29.65
N GLY A 388 22.39 0.66 -29.50
CA GLY A 388 22.20 2.05 -29.86
C GLY A 388 22.83 3.04 -28.88
N SER A 389 22.92 4.28 -29.33
CA SER A 389 23.31 5.44 -28.50
C SER A 389 22.12 6.39 -28.38
N VAL A 390 22.06 7.14 -27.29
CA VAL A 390 21.00 8.12 -27.05
C VAL A 390 21.10 9.23 -28.11
N ALA A 391 20.02 9.43 -28.85
CA ALA A 391 19.88 10.51 -29.83
C ALA A 391 18.96 11.61 -29.30
N MET A 392 19.04 12.81 -29.88
CA MET A 392 18.17 13.94 -29.46
C MET A 392 16.68 13.61 -29.61
N SER A 393 16.31 12.83 -30.63
CA SER A 393 14.93 12.36 -30.83
C SER A 393 14.44 11.38 -29.75
N ASP A 394 15.36 10.78 -28.99
CA ASP A 394 15.05 9.82 -27.94
C ASP A 394 14.57 10.50 -26.67
N LEU A 395 15.03 11.72 -26.36
CA LEU A 395 14.70 12.42 -25.11
C LEU A 395 13.19 12.58 -24.90
N VAL A 396 12.45 12.78 -26.00
CA VAL A 396 10.99 12.97 -26.00
C VAL A 396 10.23 11.63 -26.04
N LYS A 397 10.90 10.51 -26.34
CA LYS A 397 10.23 9.20 -26.50
C LYS A 397 10.64 8.18 -25.46
N GLN A 398 11.79 8.36 -24.82
CA GLN A 398 12.43 7.40 -23.93
C GLN A 398 12.51 8.05 -22.55
N SER A 399 11.83 7.46 -21.58
CA SER A 399 11.43 8.13 -20.34
C SER A 399 12.53 8.38 -19.31
N LEU A 400 13.71 7.82 -19.53
CA LEU A 400 14.83 7.91 -18.59
C LEU A 400 15.91 8.90 -19.04
N TYR A 401 16.13 9.07 -20.35
CA TYR A 401 17.26 9.86 -20.83
C TYR A 401 17.02 11.37 -20.74
N ILE A 402 18.10 12.11 -20.54
CA ILE A 402 18.17 13.57 -20.52
C ILE A 402 19.19 14.08 -21.55
N ASP A 403 19.21 15.39 -21.80
CA ASP A 403 20.10 16.02 -22.78
C ASP A 403 21.58 15.61 -22.61
N LYS A 404 22.04 15.48 -21.36
CA LYS A 404 23.41 15.06 -21.01
C LYS A 404 23.78 13.64 -21.45
N ASP A 405 22.80 12.79 -21.73
CA ASP A 405 23.04 11.41 -22.15
C ASP A 405 23.25 11.29 -23.66
N CYS A 406 22.99 12.35 -24.45
CA CYS A 406 23.12 12.30 -25.91
C CYS A 406 24.53 11.86 -26.33
N GLY A 407 24.60 10.85 -27.21
CA GLY A 407 25.84 10.22 -27.67
C GLY A 407 26.37 9.11 -26.76
N VAL A 408 25.82 8.93 -25.56
CA VAL A 408 26.17 7.81 -24.67
C VAL A 408 25.44 6.54 -25.12
N PRO A 409 26.07 5.36 -25.08
CA PRO A 409 25.39 4.08 -25.32
C PRO A 409 24.18 3.92 -24.41
N ARG A 410 23.02 3.57 -24.98
CA ARG A 410 21.75 3.49 -24.22
C ARG A 410 21.83 2.49 -23.07
N ALA A 411 22.45 1.33 -23.31
CA ALA A 411 22.65 0.30 -22.30
C ALA A 411 23.46 0.82 -21.08
N THR A 412 24.39 1.74 -21.28
CA THR A 412 25.18 2.35 -20.19
C THR A 412 24.44 3.55 -19.56
N ALA A 413 23.78 4.37 -20.38
CA ALA A 413 23.07 5.57 -19.94
C ALA A 413 21.89 5.26 -19.01
N ILE A 414 21.20 4.13 -19.20
CA ILE A 414 20.03 3.76 -18.40
C ILE A 414 20.37 3.44 -16.93
N VAL A 415 21.58 2.95 -16.66
CA VAL A 415 22.02 2.47 -15.34
C VAL A 415 21.92 3.55 -14.24
N PRO A 416 22.53 4.74 -14.37
CA PRO A 416 22.44 5.78 -13.34
C PRO A 416 20.99 6.25 -13.11
N HIS A 417 20.16 6.29 -14.14
CA HIS A 417 18.76 6.70 -14.04
C HIS A 417 17.91 5.73 -13.23
N LEU A 418 18.18 4.42 -13.32
CA LEU A 418 17.52 3.42 -12.48
C LEU A 418 18.04 3.46 -11.04
N LYS A 419 19.36 3.57 -10.84
CA LYS A 419 19.98 3.65 -9.50
C LYS A 419 19.57 4.90 -8.72
N SER A 420 19.39 6.04 -9.39
CA SER A 420 18.90 7.27 -8.75
C SER A 420 17.47 7.16 -8.20
N ARG A 421 16.68 6.18 -8.68
CA ARG A 421 15.30 5.92 -8.21
C ARG A 421 15.25 4.83 -7.15
N CYS A 422 16.03 3.77 -7.35
CA CYS A 422 16.13 2.65 -6.42
C CYS A 422 17.62 2.32 -6.22
N PRO A 423 18.27 2.83 -5.16
CA PRO A 423 19.69 2.54 -4.91
C PRO A 423 19.98 1.05 -4.68
N ALA A 424 18.98 0.26 -4.27
CA ALA A 424 19.07 -1.18 -4.06
C ALA A 424 19.07 -2.00 -5.36
N VAL A 425 18.80 -1.39 -6.53
CA VAL A 425 18.77 -2.10 -7.81
C VAL A 425 20.20 -2.36 -8.33
N GLU A 426 20.49 -3.62 -8.59
CA GLU A 426 21.66 -4.09 -9.32
C GLU A 426 21.34 -4.05 -10.81
N VAL A 427 22.01 -3.16 -11.54
CA VAL A 427 21.82 -3.00 -12.99
C VAL A 427 23.16 -3.09 -13.70
N GLU A 428 23.23 -3.98 -14.68
CA GLU A 428 24.33 -4.12 -15.63
C GLU A 428 23.87 -3.69 -17.02
N GLY A 429 24.67 -2.85 -17.68
CA GLY A 429 24.40 -2.36 -19.03
C GLY A 429 25.41 -2.92 -20.03
N ILE A 430 24.94 -3.64 -21.05
CA ILE A 430 25.78 -4.29 -22.06
C ILE A 430 25.47 -3.69 -23.42
N GLN A 431 26.47 -3.02 -24.01
CA GLN A 431 26.37 -2.56 -25.38
C GLN A 431 26.72 -3.70 -26.35
N MET A 432 25.72 -4.25 -27.01
CA MET A 432 25.88 -5.37 -27.94
C MET A 432 24.77 -5.37 -28.99
N GLU A 433 25.10 -5.69 -30.23
CA GLU A 433 24.12 -5.92 -31.30
C GLU A 433 23.58 -7.35 -31.23
N ILE A 434 22.27 -7.53 -31.38
CA ILE A 434 21.67 -8.86 -31.41
C ILE A 434 21.76 -9.40 -32.84
N PRO A 435 22.45 -10.52 -33.10
CA PRO A 435 22.56 -11.08 -34.44
C PRO A 435 21.20 -11.47 -35.01
N VAL A 436 20.91 -10.95 -36.20
CA VAL A 436 19.61 -11.14 -36.87
C VAL A 436 19.71 -12.00 -38.13
N PRO A 437 18.70 -12.85 -38.43
CA PRO A 437 18.64 -13.56 -39.70
C PRO A 437 18.44 -12.65 -40.91
N GLY A 438 19.14 -12.95 -42.01
CA GLY A 438 18.90 -12.31 -43.31
C GLY A 438 19.69 -11.05 -43.58
N HIS A 439 20.54 -10.66 -42.64
CA HIS A 439 21.64 -9.73 -42.89
C HIS A 439 22.93 -10.52 -43.14
N PRO A 440 23.36 -10.71 -44.40
CA PRO A 440 24.61 -11.40 -44.68
C PRO A 440 25.79 -10.57 -44.15
N TYR A 441 26.55 -11.14 -43.21
CA TYR A 441 27.75 -10.50 -42.67
C TYR A 441 28.96 -10.80 -43.54
N SER A 442 29.84 -9.81 -43.70
CA SER A 442 31.13 -10.02 -44.36
C SER A 442 31.95 -11.09 -43.62
N PRO A 443 32.75 -11.92 -44.30
CA PRO A 443 33.56 -12.96 -43.66
C PRO A 443 34.43 -12.45 -42.49
N SER A 444 34.91 -11.21 -42.58
CA SER A 444 35.70 -10.55 -41.54
C SER A 444 34.94 -10.22 -40.25
N LYS A 445 33.60 -10.16 -40.28
CA LYS A 445 32.75 -9.88 -39.11
C LYS A 445 32.17 -11.14 -38.48
N MET A 446 32.29 -12.29 -39.15
CA MET A 446 31.64 -13.54 -38.75
C MET A 446 32.08 -14.04 -37.38
N ALA A 447 33.37 -13.87 -37.04
CA ALA A 447 33.89 -14.24 -35.73
C ALA A 447 33.26 -13.40 -34.60
N GLY A 448 33.12 -12.08 -34.81
CA GLY A 448 32.45 -11.19 -33.85
C GLY A 448 30.98 -11.53 -33.67
N VAL A 449 30.25 -11.80 -34.76
CA VAL A 449 28.84 -12.23 -34.71
C VAL A 449 28.68 -13.54 -33.94
N LEU A 450 29.61 -14.50 -34.10
CA LEU A 450 29.60 -15.74 -33.32
C LEU A 450 29.85 -15.47 -31.84
N ASP A 451 30.74 -14.54 -31.50
CA ASP A 451 30.98 -14.16 -30.11
C ASP A 451 29.77 -13.43 -29.49
N ASP A 452 29.08 -12.56 -30.23
CA ASP A 452 27.81 -11.94 -29.81
C ASP A 452 26.72 -13.01 -29.60
N CYS A 453 26.63 -14.02 -30.48
CA CYS A 453 25.74 -15.17 -30.29
C CYS A 453 26.05 -15.94 -28.99
N LYS A 454 27.32 -16.22 -28.70
CA LYS A 454 27.74 -16.89 -27.45
C LYS A 454 27.43 -16.04 -26.23
N HIS A 455 27.66 -14.73 -26.33
CA HIS A 455 27.41 -13.81 -25.24
C HIS A 455 25.91 -13.75 -24.94
N LEU A 456 25.06 -13.59 -25.95
CA LEU A 456 23.61 -13.62 -25.79
C LEU A 456 23.11 -14.95 -25.20
N GLN A 457 23.65 -16.09 -25.65
CA GLN A 457 23.33 -17.40 -25.05
C GLN A 457 23.68 -17.43 -23.56
N THR A 458 24.84 -16.91 -23.17
CA THR A 458 25.28 -16.85 -21.77
C THR A 458 24.36 -15.96 -20.95
N LEU A 459 23.95 -14.80 -21.48
CA LEU A 459 23.03 -13.88 -20.82
C LEU A 459 21.65 -14.49 -20.62
N VAL A 460 21.10 -15.16 -21.63
CA VAL A 460 19.81 -15.86 -21.52
C VAL A 460 19.88 -16.99 -20.48
N ALA A 461 20.96 -17.78 -20.48
CA ALA A 461 21.15 -18.85 -19.50
C ALA A 461 21.28 -18.30 -18.06
N ALA A 462 21.99 -17.19 -17.87
CA ALA A 462 22.24 -16.57 -16.57
C ALA A 462 21.04 -15.84 -15.96
N ASN A 463 20.02 -15.49 -16.76
CA ASN A 463 18.82 -14.79 -16.31
C ASN A 463 17.62 -15.75 -16.20
N ASP A 464 16.64 -15.39 -15.38
CA ASP A 464 15.47 -16.22 -15.09
C ASP A 464 14.28 -15.83 -16.00
N ALA A 465 14.20 -14.55 -16.37
CA ALA A 465 13.24 -14.02 -17.33
C ALA A 465 13.87 -13.07 -18.35
N VAL A 466 13.30 -13.02 -19.55
CA VAL A 466 13.78 -12.23 -20.68
C VAL A 466 12.64 -11.41 -21.29
N PHE A 467 12.83 -10.10 -21.37
CA PHE A 467 11.93 -9.18 -22.08
C PHE A 467 12.48 -8.85 -23.46
N LEU A 468 11.74 -9.19 -24.52
CA LEU A 468 12.10 -8.96 -25.91
C LEU A 468 11.46 -7.65 -26.39
N LEU A 469 12.18 -6.55 -26.24
CA LEU A 469 11.70 -5.17 -26.46
C LEU A 469 12.45 -4.46 -27.58
N THR A 470 13.06 -5.23 -28.48
CA THR A 470 13.85 -4.73 -29.61
C THR A 470 12.99 -3.99 -30.64
N ASP A 471 13.58 -3.22 -31.52
CA ASP A 471 12.88 -2.42 -32.53
C ASP A 471 12.56 -3.18 -33.82
N THR A 472 13.29 -4.26 -34.13
CA THR A 472 13.09 -5.07 -35.33
C THR A 472 12.48 -6.45 -35.04
N TRP A 473 11.74 -6.99 -36.02
CA TRP A 473 11.16 -8.32 -35.93
C TRP A 473 12.25 -9.41 -35.87
N GLU A 474 13.28 -9.25 -36.68
CA GLU A 474 14.35 -10.22 -36.90
C GLU A 474 15.25 -10.37 -35.66
N SER A 475 15.48 -9.29 -34.92
CA SER A 475 16.27 -9.32 -33.67
C SER A 475 15.61 -10.11 -32.54
N ARG A 476 14.33 -10.46 -32.66
CA ARG A 476 13.65 -11.32 -31.67
C ARG A 476 13.90 -12.80 -31.91
N TRP A 477 14.37 -13.20 -33.09
CA TRP A 477 14.46 -14.61 -33.48
C TRP A 477 15.41 -15.40 -32.58
N LEU A 478 16.68 -14.96 -32.47
CA LEU A 478 17.68 -15.67 -31.68
C LEU A 478 17.33 -15.70 -30.18
N PRO A 479 16.95 -14.58 -29.52
CA PRO A 479 16.45 -14.63 -28.15
C PRO A 479 15.28 -15.60 -27.96
N THR A 480 14.32 -15.62 -28.89
CA THR A 480 13.16 -16.52 -28.81
C THR A 480 13.58 -17.98 -28.86
N LEU A 481 14.49 -18.33 -29.77
CA LEU A 481 15.06 -19.67 -29.88
C LEU A 481 15.76 -20.09 -28.58
N LEU A 482 16.61 -19.21 -28.05
CA LEU A 482 17.38 -19.47 -26.83
C LEU A 482 16.44 -19.66 -25.62
N CYS A 483 15.46 -18.77 -25.42
CA CYS A 483 14.50 -18.89 -24.33
C CYS A 483 13.68 -20.17 -24.42
N ALA A 484 13.24 -20.57 -25.62
CA ALA A 484 12.50 -21.81 -25.83
C ALA A 484 13.36 -23.05 -25.59
N SER A 485 14.66 -23.00 -25.93
CA SER A 485 15.58 -24.11 -25.68
C SER A 485 15.91 -24.30 -24.20
N GLU A 486 16.08 -23.19 -23.47
CA GLU A 486 16.49 -23.13 -22.06
C GLU A 486 15.32 -23.05 -21.07
N ASN A 487 14.07 -23.12 -21.56
CA ASN A 487 12.84 -22.96 -20.77
C ASN A 487 12.81 -21.67 -19.91
N LYS A 488 13.23 -20.54 -20.49
CA LYS A 488 13.23 -19.24 -19.82
C LYS A 488 11.90 -18.51 -20.02
N ILE A 489 11.40 -17.86 -18.98
CA ILE A 489 10.23 -16.97 -19.09
C ILE A 489 10.56 -15.88 -20.10
N ALA A 490 9.81 -15.80 -21.20
CA ALA A 490 10.03 -14.79 -22.23
C ALA A 490 8.75 -13.98 -22.48
N ILE A 491 8.88 -12.66 -22.46
CA ILE A 491 7.77 -11.73 -22.69
C ILE A 491 8.15 -10.79 -23.82
N THR A 492 7.29 -10.77 -24.83
CA THR A 492 7.44 -9.92 -26.00
C THR A 492 6.41 -8.80 -25.94
N ALA A 493 6.87 -7.57 -26.11
CA ALA A 493 6.01 -6.41 -26.35
C ALA A 493 6.38 -5.77 -27.69
N VAL A 494 5.34 -5.42 -28.45
CA VAL A 494 5.45 -4.85 -29.79
C VAL A 494 4.50 -3.67 -29.91
N LEU A 495 4.97 -2.58 -30.51
CA LEU A 495 4.18 -1.39 -30.80
C LEU A 495 4.05 -1.23 -32.31
N GLY A 496 2.81 -1.08 -32.78
CA GLY A 496 2.50 -0.55 -34.10
C GLY A 496 2.33 0.98 -34.07
N CYS A 497 1.64 1.52 -35.08
CA CYS A 497 1.31 2.94 -35.12
C CYS A 497 0.23 3.29 -34.08
N ASP A 498 -0.86 2.52 -34.06
CA ASP A 498 -2.06 2.73 -33.25
C ASP A 498 -2.45 1.51 -32.38
N SER A 499 -1.67 0.43 -32.47
CA SER A 499 -1.92 -0.88 -31.87
C SER A 499 -0.68 -1.45 -31.18
N TYR A 500 -0.88 -2.48 -30.36
CA TYR A 500 0.20 -3.17 -29.65
C TYR A 500 -0.12 -4.65 -29.46
N ILE A 501 0.93 -5.45 -29.29
CA ILE A 501 0.86 -6.84 -28.82
C ILE A 501 1.75 -6.98 -27.59
N VAL A 502 1.24 -7.64 -26.56
CA VAL A 502 2.01 -8.12 -25.41
C VAL A 502 1.71 -9.60 -25.26
N MET A 503 2.74 -10.44 -25.25
CA MET A 503 2.55 -11.88 -25.09
C MET A 503 3.67 -12.50 -24.27
N ARG A 504 3.36 -13.62 -23.64
CA ARG A 504 4.37 -14.54 -23.08
C ARG A 504 4.61 -15.68 -24.06
N HIS A 505 5.81 -16.19 -24.11
CA HIS A 505 6.11 -17.37 -24.93
C HIS A 505 5.79 -18.64 -24.15
N GLY A 506 5.40 -19.70 -24.87
CA GLY A 506 5.24 -21.02 -24.27
C GLY A 506 6.55 -21.70 -23.90
N ALA A 507 6.46 -22.66 -22.98
CA ALA A 507 7.57 -23.52 -22.61
C ALA A 507 8.16 -24.27 -23.82
N GLY A 508 9.42 -24.65 -23.68
CA GLY A 508 10.09 -25.58 -24.59
C GLY A 508 9.48 -26.99 -24.53
N PRO A 509 9.84 -27.85 -25.49
CA PRO A 509 9.32 -29.21 -25.58
C PRO A 509 9.88 -30.10 -24.46
N GLY A 510 9.00 -30.95 -23.91
CA GLY A 510 9.37 -32.04 -23.00
C GLY A 510 10.10 -33.17 -23.73
N THR A 511 10.67 -34.12 -22.98
CA THR A 511 11.36 -35.30 -23.51
C THR A 511 10.50 -36.56 -23.33
N SER A 512 10.18 -37.28 -24.41
CA SER A 512 9.45 -38.54 -24.33
C SER A 512 10.38 -39.71 -23.99
N GLY A 513 10.32 -40.20 -22.75
CA GLY A 513 11.10 -41.34 -22.25
C GLY A 513 12.31 -40.91 -21.41
N GLY A 514 12.40 -41.41 -20.17
CA GLY A 514 13.41 -41.04 -19.16
C GLY A 514 14.82 -41.55 -19.42
N THR A 515 15.34 -41.41 -20.64
CA THR A 515 16.71 -41.79 -21.01
C THR A 515 17.70 -40.64 -20.77
N TYR A 516 18.84 -40.97 -20.17
CA TYR A 516 19.91 -40.01 -19.80
C TYR A 516 20.89 -39.70 -20.95
N GLU A 517 20.71 -40.27 -22.14
CA GLU A 517 21.57 -40.00 -23.30
C GLU A 517 21.08 -38.78 -24.08
N VAL A 518 21.96 -37.77 -24.21
CA VAL A 518 21.68 -36.49 -24.91
C VAL A 518 21.21 -36.70 -26.36
N ALA A 519 21.76 -37.71 -27.06
CA ALA A 519 21.36 -38.03 -28.43
C ALA A 519 19.91 -38.54 -28.51
N ALA A 520 19.49 -39.39 -27.56
CA ALA A 520 18.12 -39.90 -27.48
C ALA A 520 17.12 -38.79 -27.08
N GLN A 521 17.53 -37.80 -26.30
CA GLN A 521 16.69 -36.64 -25.92
C GLN A 521 16.41 -35.67 -27.09
N ILE A 522 17.27 -35.65 -28.11
CA ILE A 522 17.11 -34.80 -29.30
C ILE A 522 16.09 -35.41 -30.29
N GLU A 523 16.09 -36.74 -30.40
CA GLU A 523 15.17 -37.50 -31.28
C GLU A 523 13.76 -37.64 -30.70
N ASN A 524 13.62 -37.50 -29.37
CA ASN A 524 12.39 -37.74 -28.61
C ASN A 524 11.72 -36.46 -28.07
N LEU A 525 11.78 -35.34 -28.82
CA LEU A 525 11.08 -34.12 -28.41
C LEU A 525 9.57 -34.25 -28.57
N SER A 526 8.83 -33.94 -27.51
CA SER A 526 7.36 -33.93 -27.53
C SER A 526 6.79 -32.64 -28.14
N THR A 527 5.56 -32.74 -28.66
CA THR A 527 4.72 -31.56 -28.98
C THR A 527 4.14 -30.89 -27.74
N GLU A 528 4.16 -31.60 -26.63
CA GLU A 528 3.80 -31.14 -25.28
C GLU A 528 5.03 -30.63 -24.52
N ASP A 529 4.79 -29.88 -23.46
CA ASP A 529 5.83 -29.46 -22.53
C ASP A 529 6.23 -30.59 -21.56
N SER A 530 7.08 -30.28 -20.58
CA SER A 530 7.53 -31.25 -19.58
C SER A 530 6.45 -31.72 -18.61
N LEU A 531 5.30 -31.04 -18.54
CA LEU A 531 4.14 -31.45 -17.72
C LEU A 531 3.09 -32.22 -18.54
N GLY A 532 3.33 -32.43 -19.85
CA GLY A 532 2.35 -33.06 -20.76
C GLY A 532 1.26 -32.09 -21.23
N HIS A 533 1.46 -30.78 -21.08
CA HIS A 533 0.52 -29.77 -21.54
C HIS A 533 0.81 -29.35 -22.98
N GLN A 534 -0.24 -28.92 -23.69
CA GLN A 534 -0.07 -28.31 -25.01
C GLN A 534 0.73 -27.00 -24.89
N ARG A 535 1.82 -26.92 -25.65
CA ARG A 535 2.72 -25.76 -25.63
C ARG A 535 2.07 -24.53 -26.26
N LEU A 536 2.15 -23.41 -25.54
CA LEU A 536 1.81 -22.11 -26.10
C LEU A 536 2.83 -21.67 -27.17
N GLY A 537 2.38 -20.78 -28.07
CA GLY A 537 3.20 -20.27 -29.16
C GLY A 537 4.28 -19.29 -28.69
N CYS A 538 5.17 -18.93 -29.62
CA CYS A 538 6.02 -17.74 -29.49
C CYS A 538 5.55 -16.66 -30.47
N CYS A 539 6.20 -15.49 -30.49
CA CYS A 539 5.81 -14.42 -31.41
C CYS A 539 5.84 -14.87 -32.89
N PHE A 540 6.72 -15.79 -33.29
CA PHE A 540 6.80 -16.31 -34.67
C PHE A 540 5.73 -17.35 -35.04
N CYS A 541 4.85 -17.75 -34.10
CA CYS A 541 3.71 -18.62 -34.38
C CYS A 541 2.50 -17.89 -34.96
N SER A 542 2.43 -16.57 -34.78
CA SER A 542 1.34 -15.70 -35.25
C SER A 542 1.85 -14.70 -36.30
N ASP A 543 0.93 -14.09 -37.07
CA ASP A 543 1.26 -13.06 -38.08
C ASP A 543 1.55 -11.68 -37.44
N ALA A 544 2.30 -11.68 -36.33
CA ALA A 544 2.70 -10.47 -35.61
C ALA A 544 3.68 -9.60 -36.43
N ALA A 545 4.32 -10.17 -37.46
CA ALA A 545 5.17 -9.45 -38.41
C ALA A 545 4.44 -8.31 -39.13
N SER A 546 3.13 -8.44 -39.35
CA SER A 546 2.30 -7.42 -40.00
C SER A 546 2.28 -6.06 -39.27
N LEU A 547 2.55 -6.05 -37.95
CA LEU A 547 2.63 -4.84 -37.13
C LEU A 547 3.97 -4.09 -37.24
N PHE A 548 4.99 -4.71 -37.84
CA PHE A 548 6.36 -4.16 -37.95
C PHE A 548 6.62 -3.41 -39.27
N ASN A 549 5.61 -3.21 -40.12
CA ASN A 549 5.80 -2.42 -41.34
C ASN A 549 6.36 -1.03 -40.97
N PRO A 550 7.41 -0.54 -41.66
CA PRO A 550 8.07 0.72 -41.31
C PRO A 550 7.04 1.85 -41.25
N ILE A 551 6.85 2.40 -40.05
CA ILE A 551 5.78 3.34 -39.75
C ILE A 551 6.22 4.74 -40.21
N PRO A 552 5.56 5.36 -41.21
CA PRO A 552 5.96 6.67 -41.70
C PRO A 552 5.85 7.80 -40.67
N ASN A 553 4.95 7.65 -39.68
CA ASN A 553 4.51 8.73 -38.78
C ASN A 553 4.73 8.46 -37.27
N GLY A 554 5.53 7.45 -36.90
CA GLY A 554 5.84 7.12 -35.50
C GLY A 554 4.71 6.44 -34.72
N THR A 555 4.98 6.09 -33.46
CA THR A 555 4.05 5.40 -32.54
C THR A 555 3.37 6.41 -31.62
N LEU A 556 2.08 6.23 -31.32
CA LEU A 556 1.37 7.03 -30.32
C LEU A 556 2.04 6.90 -28.93
N PRO A 557 2.48 7.99 -28.28
CA PRO A 557 3.17 7.94 -26.98
C PRO A 557 2.45 7.16 -25.88
N GLY A 558 1.11 7.21 -25.85
CA GLY A 558 0.31 6.47 -24.87
C GLY A 558 0.44 4.94 -24.99
N LEU A 559 0.78 4.41 -26.18
CA LEU A 559 0.86 2.96 -26.42
C LEU A 559 1.98 2.32 -25.61
N THR A 560 3.12 3.00 -25.50
CA THR A 560 4.25 2.54 -24.70
C THR A 560 3.83 2.28 -23.27
N SER A 561 3.19 3.26 -22.63
CA SER A 561 2.77 3.15 -21.23
C SER A 561 1.76 2.01 -21.03
N VAL A 562 0.83 1.82 -21.97
CA VAL A 562 -0.15 0.73 -21.92
C VAL A 562 0.50 -0.64 -22.11
N ALA A 563 1.37 -0.78 -23.11
CA ALA A 563 2.03 -2.05 -23.42
C ALA A 563 3.04 -2.45 -22.34
N SER A 564 3.88 -1.53 -21.88
CA SER A 564 4.84 -1.77 -20.79
C SER A 564 4.14 -2.15 -19.49
N GLY A 565 3.06 -1.43 -19.15
CA GLY A 565 2.20 -1.77 -18.01
C GLY A 565 1.67 -3.21 -18.11
N LYS A 566 1.14 -3.62 -19.26
CA LYS A 566 0.64 -4.99 -19.46
C LYS A 566 1.75 -6.04 -19.43
N ALA A 567 2.93 -5.73 -19.97
CA ALA A 567 4.06 -6.67 -20.02
C ALA A 567 4.55 -7.05 -18.61
N VAL A 568 4.75 -6.07 -17.73
CA VAL A 568 5.18 -6.35 -16.35
C VAL A 568 4.08 -7.02 -15.52
N GLU A 569 2.81 -6.73 -15.82
CA GLU A 569 1.66 -7.35 -15.16
C GLU A 569 1.47 -8.80 -15.59
N LEU A 570 1.88 -9.15 -16.81
CA LEU A 570 1.93 -10.53 -17.28
C LEU A 570 3.10 -11.28 -16.63
N PHE A 571 4.28 -10.64 -16.55
CA PHE A 571 5.45 -11.18 -15.85
C PHE A 571 5.18 -11.52 -14.39
N ALA A 572 4.67 -10.53 -13.63
CA ALA A 572 4.40 -10.71 -12.22
C ALA A 572 3.44 -11.88 -11.98
N ARG A 573 2.45 -12.06 -12.86
CA ARG A 573 1.53 -13.21 -12.79
C ARG A 573 2.23 -14.53 -13.07
N MET A 574 2.98 -14.64 -14.16
CA MET A 574 3.72 -15.87 -14.47
C MET A 574 4.61 -16.29 -13.31
N LEU A 575 5.30 -15.34 -12.69
CA LEU A 575 6.20 -15.62 -11.57
C LEU A 575 5.45 -16.13 -10.32
N HIS A 576 4.19 -15.75 -10.13
CA HIS A 576 3.38 -16.20 -8.98
C HIS A 576 2.47 -17.39 -9.31
N HIS A 577 2.42 -17.82 -10.57
CA HIS A 577 1.67 -19.00 -10.97
C HIS A 577 2.42 -20.26 -10.52
N PRO A 578 1.74 -21.29 -9.96
CA PRO A 578 2.37 -22.54 -9.54
C PRO A 578 3.18 -23.22 -10.66
N ASP A 579 2.62 -23.26 -11.87
CA ASP A 579 3.27 -23.86 -13.06
C ASP A 579 4.21 -22.92 -13.82
N GLU A 580 4.37 -21.68 -13.39
CA GLU A 580 5.26 -20.67 -14.01
C GLU A 580 5.16 -20.58 -15.55
N ILE A 581 6.21 -20.99 -16.28
CA ILE A 581 6.27 -20.97 -17.76
C ILE A 581 5.32 -22.00 -18.41
N HIS A 582 4.97 -23.06 -17.67
CA HIS A 582 4.09 -24.15 -18.11
C HIS A 582 2.61 -23.85 -17.93
N ALA A 583 2.29 -22.69 -17.33
CA ALA A 583 0.92 -22.30 -17.08
C ALA A 583 0.09 -22.17 -18.39
N PRO A 584 -1.12 -22.75 -18.45
CA PRO A 584 -1.99 -22.66 -19.61
C PRO A 584 -2.42 -21.21 -19.87
N GLY A 585 -2.84 -20.91 -21.11
CA GLY A 585 -3.26 -19.57 -21.50
C GLY A 585 -4.75 -19.35 -21.21
N ASP A 586 -5.04 -18.45 -20.28
CA ASP A 586 -6.42 -18.07 -19.97
C ASP A 586 -7.04 -17.24 -21.09
N ILE A 587 -8.36 -17.39 -21.30
CA ILE A 587 -9.15 -16.58 -22.23
C ILE A 587 -10.21 -15.75 -21.48
N ALA A 588 -10.80 -14.78 -22.18
CA ALA A 588 -11.82 -13.92 -21.60
C ALA A 588 -13.03 -14.72 -21.07
N GLY A 589 -13.45 -14.41 -19.85
CA GLY A 589 -14.62 -15.03 -19.22
C GLY A 589 -14.36 -16.36 -18.51
N MET A 590 -13.10 -16.84 -18.49
CA MET A 590 -12.72 -17.95 -17.62
C MET A 590 -12.71 -17.53 -16.15
N GLU A 591 -13.09 -18.45 -15.27
CA GLU A 591 -12.79 -18.35 -13.85
C GLU A 591 -11.37 -18.87 -13.61
N THR A 592 -10.64 -18.21 -12.70
CA THR A 592 -9.27 -18.59 -12.36
C THR A 592 -9.08 -18.51 -10.86
N GLU A 593 -8.43 -19.52 -10.29
CA GLU A 593 -7.98 -19.51 -8.90
C GLU A 593 -6.67 -18.71 -8.72
N HIS A 594 -6.06 -18.27 -9.83
CA HIS A 594 -4.84 -17.49 -9.77
C HIS A 594 -5.09 -16.13 -9.12
N GLN A 595 -4.39 -15.86 -8.02
CA GLN A 595 -4.72 -14.75 -7.12
C GLN A 595 -4.51 -13.35 -7.72
N LEU A 596 -3.70 -13.24 -8.78
CA LEU A 596 -3.51 -12.00 -9.53
C LEU A 596 -4.47 -11.89 -10.74
N GLY A 597 -5.45 -12.78 -10.85
CA GLY A 597 -6.38 -12.91 -11.97
C GLY A 597 -5.76 -13.60 -13.18
N LEU A 598 -6.45 -13.49 -14.33
CA LEU A 598 -6.17 -14.25 -15.56
C LEU A 598 -4.72 -14.11 -16.02
N LEU A 599 -4.17 -15.22 -16.50
CA LEU A 599 -2.85 -15.34 -17.12
C LEU A 599 -2.98 -15.62 -18.63
N PRO A 600 -3.31 -14.59 -19.43
CA PRO A 600 -3.47 -14.76 -20.88
C PRO A 600 -2.16 -15.13 -21.55
N HIS A 601 -2.26 -15.77 -22.71
CA HIS A 601 -1.11 -16.00 -23.58
C HIS A 601 -0.71 -14.71 -24.32
N GLN A 602 -1.66 -14.09 -25.02
CA GLN A 602 -1.45 -12.91 -25.84
C GLN A 602 -2.53 -11.85 -25.60
N LEU A 603 -2.10 -10.60 -25.53
CA LEU A 603 -2.93 -9.41 -25.42
C LEU A 603 -2.71 -8.56 -26.68
N GLN A 604 -3.78 -8.33 -27.44
CA GLN A 604 -3.75 -7.35 -28.53
C GLN A 604 -4.66 -6.17 -28.21
N GLY A 605 -4.25 -4.96 -28.56
CA GLY A 605 -5.10 -3.79 -28.34
C GLY A 605 -4.80 -2.62 -29.25
N SER A 606 -5.73 -1.66 -29.25
CA SER A 606 -5.58 -0.40 -29.97
C SER A 606 -6.07 0.77 -29.12
N LEU A 607 -5.35 1.88 -29.19
CA LEU A 607 -5.72 3.12 -28.50
C LEU A 607 -6.93 3.79 -29.16
N PRO A 608 -6.88 4.14 -30.47
CA PRO A 608 -8.00 4.79 -31.15
C PRO A 608 -9.26 3.94 -31.21
N LYS A 609 -9.12 2.62 -31.35
CA LYS A 609 -10.27 1.70 -31.40
C LYS A 609 -10.79 1.33 -30.01
N CYS A 610 -10.12 1.71 -28.92
CA CYS A 610 -10.52 1.37 -27.55
C CYS A 610 -10.82 -0.13 -27.34
N VAL A 611 -10.09 -1.01 -28.04
CA VAL A 611 -10.25 -2.47 -27.94
C VAL A 611 -9.07 -3.13 -27.22
N LEU A 612 -9.36 -4.25 -26.59
CA LEU A 612 -8.42 -5.18 -25.97
C LEU A 612 -8.97 -6.60 -26.19
N SER A 613 -8.19 -7.48 -26.81
CA SER A 613 -8.51 -8.89 -26.98
C SER A 613 -7.46 -9.77 -26.30
N MET A 614 -7.91 -10.90 -25.78
CA MET A 614 -7.06 -12.00 -25.34
C MET A 614 -7.08 -13.06 -26.45
N GLU A 615 -5.90 -13.49 -26.86
CA GLU A 615 -5.75 -14.53 -27.88
C GLU A 615 -4.92 -15.68 -27.35
N LEU A 616 -5.34 -16.89 -27.71
CA LEU A 616 -4.63 -18.12 -27.42
C LEU A 616 -4.08 -18.66 -28.73
N SER A 617 -2.78 -18.96 -28.76
CA SER A 617 -2.15 -19.60 -29.91
C SER A 617 -1.13 -20.60 -29.39
N ASN A 618 -1.12 -21.77 -30.03
CA ASN A 618 -0.25 -22.88 -29.66
C ASN A 618 1.01 -22.88 -30.50
N SER A 619 2.03 -23.59 -30.02
CA SER A 619 3.27 -23.81 -30.78
C SER A 619 2.95 -24.51 -32.11
N SER A 620 3.37 -23.88 -33.21
CA SER A 620 3.18 -24.41 -34.56
C SER A 620 4.36 -25.27 -34.99
N GLY A 621 4.08 -26.42 -35.62
CA GLY A 621 5.10 -27.27 -36.25
C GLY A 621 5.89 -26.55 -37.35
N ASN A 622 5.31 -25.50 -37.94
CA ASN A 622 5.94 -24.71 -39.00
C ASN A 622 6.63 -23.45 -38.45
N CYS A 623 6.69 -23.24 -37.13
CA CYS A 623 7.31 -22.04 -36.57
C CYS A 623 8.83 -22.03 -36.82
N THR A 624 9.37 -20.90 -37.29
CA THR A 624 10.80 -20.73 -37.58
C THR A 624 11.68 -20.53 -36.34
N ALA A 625 11.09 -20.43 -35.14
CA ALA A 625 11.82 -20.21 -33.89
C ALA A 625 11.61 -21.31 -32.84
N CYS A 626 10.36 -21.75 -32.59
CA CYS A 626 10.05 -22.66 -31.47
C CYS A 626 9.49 -24.04 -31.88
N SER A 627 9.47 -24.34 -33.19
CA SER A 627 9.06 -25.67 -33.66
C SER A 627 10.03 -26.75 -33.19
N ILE A 628 9.55 -27.99 -33.11
CA ILE A 628 10.38 -29.14 -32.75
C ILE A 628 11.55 -29.27 -33.72
N ALA A 629 11.32 -29.12 -35.03
CA ALA A 629 12.37 -29.22 -36.04
C ALA A 629 13.51 -28.22 -35.82
N VAL A 630 13.17 -26.96 -35.53
CA VAL A 630 14.15 -25.91 -35.24
C VAL A 630 14.90 -26.18 -33.94
N LEU A 631 14.19 -26.56 -32.87
CA LEU A 631 14.80 -26.82 -31.56
C LEU A 631 15.67 -28.08 -31.57
N SER A 632 15.27 -29.15 -32.27
CA SER A 632 16.11 -30.34 -32.47
C SER A 632 17.39 -30.00 -33.22
N GLU A 633 17.32 -29.22 -34.31
CA GLU A 633 18.51 -28.80 -35.05
C GLU A 633 19.44 -27.92 -34.20
N TYR A 634 18.87 -26.99 -33.42
CA TYR A 634 19.66 -26.18 -32.49
C TYR A 634 20.32 -27.04 -31.40
N ARG A 635 19.61 -27.99 -30.78
CA ARG A 635 20.21 -28.89 -29.78
C ARG A 635 21.30 -29.79 -30.36
N ARG A 636 21.19 -30.16 -31.64
CA ARG A 636 22.15 -31.01 -32.34
C ARG A 636 23.43 -30.27 -32.75
N ARG A 637 23.32 -29.01 -33.18
CA ARG A 637 24.43 -28.25 -33.82
C ARG A 637 24.84 -26.99 -33.09
N GLY A 638 24.08 -26.56 -32.09
CA GLY A 638 24.32 -25.34 -31.33
C GLY A 638 24.43 -24.10 -32.23
N LEU A 639 25.46 -23.30 -31.99
CA LEU A 639 25.68 -22.05 -32.72
C LEU A 639 26.01 -22.24 -34.21
N ASP A 640 26.46 -23.41 -34.65
CA ASP A 640 26.67 -23.66 -36.08
C ASP A 640 25.35 -23.62 -36.87
N PHE A 641 24.25 -24.09 -36.25
CA PHE A 641 22.90 -23.93 -36.81
C PHE A 641 22.49 -22.46 -36.85
N VAL A 642 22.71 -21.72 -35.76
CA VAL A 642 22.40 -20.28 -35.66
C VAL A 642 23.11 -19.50 -36.76
N MET A 643 24.42 -19.73 -36.93
CA MET A 643 25.22 -19.07 -37.95
C MET A 643 24.77 -19.43 -39.38
N GLN A 644 24.33 -20.67 -39.62
CA GLN A 644 23.74 -21.04 -40.91
C GLN A 644 22.41 -20.32 -41.16
N ALA A 645 21.52 -20.29 -40.16
CA ALA A 645 20.23 -19.60 -40.26
C ALA A 645 20.39 -18.09 -40.47
N ILE A 646 21.39 -17.48 -39.85
CA ILE A 646 21.70 -16.05 -40.02
C ILE A 646 22.10 -15.74 -41.48
N ASN A 647 23.02 -16.54 -42.02
CA ASN A 647 23.56 -16.33 -43.37
C ASN A 647 22.60 -16.75 -44.49
N TYR A 648 21.73 -17.73 -44.23
CA TYR A 648 20.82 -18.31 -45.23
C TYR A 648 19.40 -18.48 -44.66
N PRO A 649 18.59 -17.41 -44.57
CA PRO A 649 17.26 -17.47 -43.94
C PRO A 649 16.28 -18.43 -44.62
N THR A 650 16.48 -18.73 -45.91
CA THR A 650 15.68 -19.72 -46.64
C THR A 650 15.77 -21.10 -46.00
N TYR A 651 16.90 -21.41 -45.35
CA TYR A 651 17.10 -22.65 -44.63
C TYR A 651 16.05 -22.88 -43.53
N LEU A 652 15.63 -21.83 -42.81
CA LEU A 652 14.58 -21.94 -41.79
C LEU A 652 13.22 -22.29 -42.41
N LYS A 653 12.93 -21.79 -43.61
CA LYS A 653 11.69 -22.08 -44.33
C LYS A 653 11.68 -23.52 -44.85
N ASP A 654 12.82 -23.97 -45.38
CA ASP A 654 12.99 -25.34 -45.85
C ASP A 654 12.86 -26.34 -44.69
N LEU A 655 13.48 -26.03 -43.54
CA LEU A 655 13.43 -26.87 -42.33
C LEU A 655 12.01 -27.00 -41.75
N THR A 656 11.21 -25.95 -41.84
CA THR A 656 9.87 -25.88 -41.25
C THR A 656 8.75 -26.19 -42.24
N GLY A 657 9.07 -26.47 -43.51
CA GLY A 657 8.09 -26.79 -44.54
C GLY A 657 7.20 -25.61 -44.97
N ILE A 658 7.57 -24.36 -44.65
CA ILE A 658 6.85 -23.17 -45.14
C ILE A 658 7.19 -22.96 -46.62
N SER A 659 6.44 -23.61 -47.50
CA SER A 659 6.46 -23.38 -48.95
C SER A 659 5.47 -22.28 -49.30
N ASN A 660 5.96 -21.11 -49.74
CA ASN A 660 5.21 -19.95 -50.28
C ASN A 660 3.68 -19.96 -50.04
N LEU A 661 3.26 -19.88 -48.78
CA LEU A 661 1.88 -19.54 -48.46
C LEU A 661 1.67 -18.12 -48.98
N LYS A 662 0.75 -18.00 -49.96
CA LYS A 662 0.35 -16.75 -50.60
C LYS A 662 0.38 -15.61 -49.58
N LYS A 663 1.15 -14.55 -49.86
CA LYS A 663 0.83 -13.24 -49.28
C LYS A 663 -0.68 -13.04 -49.49
N PRO A 664 -1.48 -12.83 -48.44
CA PRO A 664 -2.83 -12.36 -48.66
C PRO A 664 -2.68 -10.97 -49.32
N ASP A 665 -2.94 -10.89 -50.61
CA ASP A 665 -3.04 -9.63 -51.39
C ASP A 665 -4.25 -8.77 -50.97
N THR A 666 -4.79 -9.00 -49.79
CA THR A 666 -5.75 -8.13 -49.11
C THR A 666 -5.07 -7.56 -47.88
N CYS A 667 -4.08 -6.70 -48.11
CA CYS A 667 -3.83 -5.62 -47.18
C CYS A 667 -5.14 -4.81 -47.14
N PRO A 668 -5.88 -4.74 -46.02
CA PRO A 668 -6.93 -3.75 -45.91
C PRO A 668 -6.25 -2.41 -46.18
N LYS A 669 -6.73 -1.66 -47.18
CA LYS A 669 -6.24 -0.31 -47.48
C LYS A 669 -5.92 0.37 -46.15
N MET A 670 -4.65 0.74 -45.93
CA MET A 670 -4.26 1.53 -44.77
C MET A 670 -5.31 2.61 -44.59
N LEU A 671 -6.04 2.56 -43.47
CA LEU A 671 -6.76 3.73 -43.01
C LEU A 671 -5.70 4.83 -42.92
N THR A 672 -5.95 5.94 -43.61
CA THR A 672 -5.17 7.16 -43.54
C THR A 672 -4.76 7.40 -42.10
N SER A 673 -3.44 7.38 -41.84
CA SER A 673 -2.88 7.48 -40.50
C SER A 673 -3.43 8.71 -39.77
N ILE A 674 -3.56 8.59 -38.45
CA ILE A 674 -3.86 9.69 -37.54
C ILE A 674 -2.73 10.73 -37.64
N CYS A 675 -2.89 11.75 -38.49
CA CYS A 675 -2.07 12.95 -38.46
C CYS A 675 -2.54 13.79 -37.29
N VAL A 676 -1.88 13.60 -36.14
CA VAL A 676 -1.99 14.52 -35.01
C VAL A 676 -1.37 15.84 -35.46
N ASN A 677 -2.14 16.94 -35.44
CA ASN A 677 -1.63 18.26 -35.82
C ASN A 677 -0.78 18.79 -34.67
N SER A 678 0.55 18.77 -34.82
CA SER A 678 1.51 19.20 -33.80
C SER A 678 1.29 20.63 -33.33
N ASP A 679 0.89 21.53 -34.23
CA ASP A 679 0.77 22.96 -33.95
C ASP A 679 -0.38 23.20 -32.97
N LYS A 680 -1.52 22.52 -33.17
CA LYS A 680 -2.66 22.57 -32.25
C LYS A 680 -2.35 22.07 -30.85
N ILE A 681 -1.39 21.16 -30.68
CA ILE A 681 -1.06 20.60 -29.35
C ILE A 681 -0.10 21.52 -28.60
N SER A 682 0.86 22.11 -29.30
CA SER A 682 1.94 22.88 -28.67
C SER A 682 1.44 24.10 -27.89
N ASP A 683 0.42 24.79 -28.42
CA ASP A 683 -0.16 26.00 -27.83
C ASP A 683 -1.13 25.72 -26.66
N VAL A 684 -1.56 24.47 -26.48
CA VAL A 684 -2.58 24.14 -25.48
C VAL A 684 -1.99 24.17 -24.08
N ARG A 685 -2.68 24.87 -23.17
CA ARG A 685 -2.34 24.96 -21.75
C ARG A 685 -3.08 23.88 -20.97
N CYS A 686 -2.33 22.92 -20.44
CA CYS A 686 -2.86 21.83 -19.63
C CYS A 686 -2.60 22.07 -18.15
N LEU A 687 -3.66 21.98 -17.34
CA LEU A 687 -3.59 22.00 -15.88
C LEU A 687 -3.71 20.58 -15.34
N LEU A 688 -2.70 20.10 -14.62
CA LEU A 688 -2.68 18.79 -13.95
C LEU A 688 -2.93 18.98 -12.47
N LEU A 689 -4.09 18.52 -11.99
CA LEU A 689 -4.44 18.55 -10.57
C LEU A 689 -4.05 17.21 -9.94
N GLY A 690 -2.91 17.21 -9.24
CA GLY A 690 -2.27 16.03 -8.66
C GLY A 690 -0.96 15.67 -9.37
N ALA A 691 0.11 15.53 -8.60
CA ALA A 691 1.46 15.15 -9.02
C ALA A 691 1.86 13.78 -8.43
N GLY A 692 0.87 12.89 -8.28
CA GLY A 692 1.04 11.49 -7.88
C GLY A 692 1.45 10.59 -9.05
N THR A 693 1.12 9.30 -8.97
CA THR A 693 1.51 8.31 -10.00
C THR A 693 0.91 8.64 -11.38
N LEU A 694 -0.39 8.98 -11.41
CA LEU A 694 -1.08 9.44 -12.61
C LEU A 694 -0.52 10.78 -13.11
N GLY A 695 -0.29 11.74 -12.21
CA GLY A 695 0.24 13.06 -12.54
C GLY A 695 1.56 12.99 -13.28
N CYS A 696 2.52 12.22 -12.76
CA CYS A 696 3.82 12.04 -13.39
C CYS A 696 3.73 11.39 -14.78
N ASP A 697 2.94 10.31 -14.91
CA ASP A 697 2.81 9.60 -16.18
C ASP A 697 2.01 10.41 -17.22
N VAL A 698 0.93 11.08 -16.83
CA VAL A 698 0.18 11.96 -17.74
C VAL A 698 1.04 13.13 -18.19
N ALA A 699 1.78 13.79 -17.29
CA ALA A 699 2.67 14.90 -17.65
C ALA A 699 3.72 14.47 -18.68
N ARG A 700 4.38 13.32 -18.45
CA ARG A 700 5.35 12.75 -19.38
C ARG A 700 4.70 12.47 -20.73
N ILE A 701 3.59 11.74 -20.76
CA ILE A 701 2.94 11.32 -22.01
C ILE A 701 2.42 12.53 -22.80
N LEU A 702 1.86 13.56 -22.13
CA LEU A 702 1.43 14.79 -22.80
C LEU A 702 2.60 15.57 -23.42
N MET A 703 3.73 15.65 -22.71
CA MET A 703 4.96 16.22 -23.26
C MET A 703 5.43 15.43 -24.49
N ASP A 704 5.40 14.10 -24.43
CA ASP A 704 5.75 13.20 -25.53
C ASP A 704 4.79 13.37 -26.74
N TYR A 705 3.51 13.71 -26.50
CA TYR A 705 2.53 14.09 -27.54
C TYR A 705 2.77 15.47 -28.16
N GLY A 706 3.59 16.32 -27.54
CA GLY A 706 3.89 17.66 -28.04
C GLY A 706 3.35 18.81 -27.19
N VAL A 707 2.69 18.55 -26.05
CA VAL A 707 2.23 19.63 -25.15
C VAL A 707 3.44 20.33 -24.57
N ARG A 708 3.44 21.66 -24.57
CA ARG A 708 4.54 22.47 -24.03
C ARG A 708 4.16 23.32 -22.84
N ASN A 709 2.89 23.65 -22.65
CA ASN A 709 2.43 24.49 -21.54
C ASN A 709 1.74 23.63 -20.46
N LEU A 710 2.44 23.37 -19.35
CA LEU A 710 1.98 22.49 -18.27
C LEU A 710 1.96 23.23 -16.93
N THR A 711 0.81 23.29 -16.26
CA THR A 711 0.74 23.72 -14.85
C THR A 711 0.38 22.55 -13.99
N VAL A 712 1.14 22.29 -12.92
CA VAL A 712 0.90 21.20 -11.98
C VAL A 712 0.57 21.74 -10.60
N VAL A 713 -0.51 21.24 -10.00
CA VAL A 713 -0.96 21.60 -8.64
C VAL A 713 -0.89 20.38 -7.74
N ASP A 714 -0.13 20.45 -6.65
CA ASP A 714 -0.06 19.39 -5.63
C ASP A 714 0.45 19.97 -4.30
N SER A 715 -0.19 19.67 -3.18
CA SER A 715 0.22 20.16 -1.85
C SER A 715 1.35 19.35 -1.22
N GLY A 716 1.57 18.12 -1.70
CA GLY A 716 2.42 17.12 -1.10
C GLY A 716 3.92 17.33 -1.34
N ARG A 717 4.70 16.56 -0.58
CA ARG A 717 6.16 16.44 -0.72
C ARG A 717 6.53 15.04 -1.16
N VAL A 718 7.65 14.93 -1.87
CA VAL A 718 8.18 13.63 -2.30
C VAL A 718 8.71 12.88 -1.08
N VAL A 719 8.19 11.68 -0.87
CA VAL A 719 8.66 10.74 0.16
C VAL A 719 9.23 9.48 -0.49
N VAL A 720 10.03 8.71 0.24
CA VAL A 720 10.74 7.53 -0.30
C VAL A 720 9.80 6.52 -0.96
N SER A 721 8.62 6.30 -0.39
CA SER A 721 7.62 5.39 -0.94
C SER A 721 7.02 5.85 -2.28
N ASN A 722 7.30 7.09 -2.71
CA ASN A 722 6.88 7.63 -4.01
C ASN A 722 7.83 7.23 -5.14
N LEU A 723 9.13 7.07 -4.87
CA LEU A 723 10.18 6.97 -5.89
C LEU A 723 9.98 5.80 -6.86
N THR A 724 9.43 4.69 -6.39
CA THR A 724 9.15 3.52 -7.24
C THR A 724 7.87 3.65 -8.06
N ARG A 725 6.88 4.44 -7.62
CA ARG A 725 5.54 4.51 -8.26
C ARG A 725 5.31 5.78 -9.07
N GLN A 726 6.08 6.83 -8.82
CA GLN A 726 5.90 8.15 -9.42
C GLN A 726 7.08 8.41 -10.36
N SER A 727 6.82 8.24 -11.66
CA SER A 727 7.84 8.01 -12.71
C SER A 727 8.96 9.04 -12.82
N LEU A 728 8.68 10.28 -12.42
CA LEU A 728 9.59 11.40 -12.55
C LEU A 728 10.50 11.59 -11.32
N TYR A 729 10.13 11.12 -10.13
CA TYR A 729 10.91 11.43 -8.92
C TYR A 729 12.13 10.52 -8.74
N THR A 730 13.17 11.09 -8.14
CA THR A 730 14.45 10.45 -7.81
C THR A 730 14.79 10.65 -6.34
N CYS A 731 15.82 9.98 -5.83
CA CYS A 731 16.28 10.14 -4.45
C CYS A 731 16.61 11.60 -4.11
N ASP A 732 17.07 12.38 -5.09
CA ASP A 732 17.41 13.80 -4.95
C ASP A 732 16.18 14.69 -4.68
N ASP A 733 14.97 14.20 -4.98
CA ASP A 733 13.73 14.94 -4.75
C ASP A 733 13.20 14.78 -3.32
N ARG A 734 13.81 13.95 -2.47
CA ARG A 734 13.29 13.64 -1.13
C ARG A 734 13.04 14.92 -0.31
N GLY A 735 11.79 15.10 0.12
CA GLY A 735 11.33 16.27 0.88
C GLY A 735 10.98 17.50 0.03
N ALA A 736 11.32 17.54 -1.26
CA ALA A 736 10.93 18.61 -2.16
C ALA A 736 9.41 18.63 -2.40
N PRO A 737 8.79 19.81 -2.61
CA PRO A 737 7.40 19.89 -3.04
C PRO A 737 7.21 19.17 -4.38
N LYS A 738 6.18 18.31 -4.46
CA LYS A 738 5.91 17.51 -5.67
C LYS A 738 5.67 18.38 -6.89
N ALA A 739 4.86 19.43 -6.73
CA ALA A 739 4.52 20.36 -7.78
C ALA A 739 5.74 21.03 -8.43
N THR A 740 6.85 21.23 -7.69
CA THR A 740 8.09 21.81 -8.23
C THR A 740 9.07 20.73 -8.69
N ALA A 741 9.14 19.60 -7.99
CA ALA A 741 10.03 18.49 -8.34
C ALA A 741 9.71 17.92 -9.73
N ILE A 742 8.43 17.81 -10.08
CA ILE A 742 8.00 17.31 -11.39
C ILE A 742 8.51 18.19 -12.54
N LEU A 743 8.53 19.52 -12.36
CA LEU A 743 8.95 20.47 -13.40
C LEU A 743 10.43 20.31 -13.73
N ARG A 744 11.27 20.10 -12.70
CA ARG A 744 12.72 19.92 -12.88
C ARG A 744 13.00 18.80 -13.89
N HIS A 745 12.34 17.66 -13.70
CA HIS A 745 12.50 16.51 -14.59
C HIS A 745 11.89 16.71 -15.97
N LEU A 746 10.78 17.45 -16.10
CA LEU A 746 10.21 17.79 -17.40
C LEU A 746 11.13 18.73 -18.20
N VAL A 747 11.67 19.75 -17.55
CA VAL A 747 12.59 20.74 -18.18
C VAL A 747 13.93 20.10 -18.54
N GLU A 748 14.47 19.22 -17.69
CA GLU A 748 15.71 18.47 -17.98
C GLU A 748 15.57 17.56 -19.22
N ARG A 749 14.37 17.06 -19.49
CA ARG A 749 14.07 16.21 -20.66
C ARG A 749 13.74 17.02 -21.91
N CYS A 750 13.00 18.11 -21.74
CA CYS A 750 12.55 18.96 -22.84
C CYS A 750 12.65 20.43 -22.41
N PRO A 751 13.78 21.12 -22.69
CA PRO A 751 13.97 22.52 -22.29
C PRO A 751 12.94 23.51 -22.86
N SER A 752 12.22 23.11 -23.91
CA SER A 752 11.14 23.91 -24.51
C SER A 752 9.79 23.84 -23.78
N VAL A 753 9.67 23.03 -22.73
CA VAL A 753 8.45 22.96 -21.92
C VAL A 753 8.36 24.19 -21.01
N ASP A 754 7.26 24.93 -21.11
CA ASP A 754 6.87 25.94 -20.13
C ASP A 754 6.04 25.26 -19.03
N ALA A 755 6.71 24.95 -17.92
CA ALA A 755 6.13 24.20 -16.83
C ALA A 755 6.07 25.03 -15.54
N GLN A 756 4.87 25.19 -14.95
CA GLN A 756 4.66 25.88 -13.68
C GLN A 756 4.16 24.92 -12.60
N GLY A 757 4.72 25.01 -11.39
CA GLY A 757 4.32 24.21 -10.24
C GLY A 757 3.74 25.07 -9.15
N ILE A 758 2.59 24.67 -8.62
CA ILE A 758 1.88 25.38 -7.58
C ILE A 758 1.66 24.43 -6.40
N GLN A 759 2.33 24.71 -5.29
CA GLN A 759 2.11 23.98 -4.05
C GLN A 759 0.87 24.56 -3.35
N MET A 760 -0.27 23.88 -3.52
CA MET A 760 -1.56 24.32 -2.98
C MET A 760 -2.45 23.09 -2.74
N GLU A 761 -3.22 23.11 -1.65
CA GLU A 761 -4.25 22.11 -1.40
C GLU A 761 -5.52 22.48 -2.15
N ILE A 762 -6.23 21.48 -2.68
CA ILE A 762 -7.53 21.71 -3.32
C ILE A 762 -8.57 21.63 -2.21
N PRO A 763 -9.34 22.71 -1.93
CA PRO A 763 -10.36 22.69 -0.89
C PRO A 763 -11.42 21.60 -1.17
N MET A 764 -11.71 20.80 -0.15
CA MET A 764 -12.53 19.58 -0.27
C MET A 764 -13.84 19.69 0.52
N PRO A 765 -14.99 19.32 -0.08
CA PRO A 765 -16.24 19.13 0.66
C PRO A 765 -16.12 18.16 1.84
N GLY A 766 -16.73 18.52 2.97
CA GLY A 766 -16.75 17.69 4.19
C GLY A 766 -15.57 17.88 5.14
N HIS A 767 -14.65 18.81 4.83
CA HIS A 767 -13.54 19.22 5.70
C HIS A 767 -13.84 20.62 6.25
N PRO A 768 -14.50 20.74 7.42
CA PRO A 768 -14.90 22.04 7.94
C PRO A 768 -13.69 22.91 8.23
N VAL A 769 -13.77 24.16 7.77
CA VAL A 769 -12.67 25.11 7.85
C VAL A 769 -12.83 25.95 9.12
N SER A 770 -11.79 25.99 9.94
CA SER A 770 -11.80 26.82 11.14
C SER A 770 -11.87 28.32 10.79
N PRO A 771 -12.41 29.19 11.68
CA PRO A 771 -12.44 30.64 11.41
C PRO A 771 -11.07 31.25 11.11
N SER A 772 -10.00 30.68 11.68
CA SER A 772 -8.61 31.09 11.41
C SER A 772 -8.11 30.73 10.02
N GLU A 773 -8.62 29.65 9.42
CA GLU A 773 -8.17 29.13 8.12
C GLU A 773 -9.05 29.58 6.96
N ALA A 774 -10.27 30.05 7.24
CA ALA A 774 -11.28 30.42 6.26
C ALA A 774 -10.78 31.37 5.17
N ALA A 775 -9.98 32.39 5.53
CA ALA A 775 -9.43 33.34 4.57
C ALA A 775 -8.41 32.68 3.62
N GLY A 776 -7.60 31.75 4.11
CA GLY A 776 -6.63 30.99 3.31
C GLY A 776 -7.32 30.06 2.33
N VAL A 777 -8.28 29.26 2.81
CA VAL A 777 -9.05 28.34 1.96
C VAL A 777 -9.84 29.09 0.89
N LEU A 778 -10.42 30.24 1.22
CA LEU A 778 -11.09 31.09 0.23
C LEU A 778 -10.12 31.60 -0.85
N GLN A 779 -8.89 31.93 -0.48
CA GLN A 779 -7.86 32.34 -1.44
C GLN A 779 -7.46 31.19 -2.36
N ASP A 780 -7.34 29.97 -1.83
CA ASP A 780 -7.05 28.77 -2.63
C ASP A 780 -8.20 28.44 -3.59
N CYS A 781 -9.46 28.57 -3.15
CA CYS A 781 -10.64 28.46 -4.02
C CYS A 781 -10.60 29.46 -5.19
N LYS A 782 -10.27 30.72 -4.91
CA LYS A 782 -10.13 31.77 -5.94
C LYS A 782 -8.98 31.44 -6.89
N ARG A 783 -7.84 31.01 -6.36
CA ARG A 783 -6.69 30.65 -7.15
C ARG A 783 -6.98 29.48 -8.08
N LEU A 784 -7.66 28.44 -7.60
CA LEU A 784 -8.08 27.32 -8.42
C LEU A 784 -9.03 27.75 -9.55
N LYS A 785 -9.98 28.65 -9.27
CA LYS A 785 -10.85 29.23 -10.30
C LYS A 785 -10.05 29.95 -11.40
N GLU A 786 -9.09 30.78 -11.02
CA GLU A 786 -8.21 31.47 -11.98
C GLU A 786 -7.46 30.48 -12.86
N LEU A 787 -6.90 29.44 -12.26
CA LEU A 787 -6.16 28.40 -12.99
C LEU A 787 -7.08 27.65 -13.97
N VAL A 788 -8.27 27.24 -13.56
CA VAL A 788 -9.22 26.57 -14.47
C VAL A 788 -9.60 27.50 -15.63
N ALA A 789 -9.86 28.78 -15.36
CA ALA A 789 -10.22 29.75 -16.40
C ALA A 789 -9.06 30.00 -17.39
N SER A 790 -7.82 30.03 -16.90
CA SER A 790 -6.63 30.34 -17.70
C SER A 790 -6.07 29.16 -18.48
N HIS A 791 -6.57 27.94 -18.30
CA HIS A 791 -6.12 26.74 -19.01
C HIS A 791 -7.19 26.23 -19.97
N ASP A 792 -6.80 25.44 -20.95
CA ASP A 792 -7.70 24.96 -22.00
C ASP A 792 -8.18 23.53 -21.69
N ALA A 793 -7.32 22.73 -21.04
CA ALA A 793 -7.62 21.37 -20.59
C ALA A 793 -7.17 21.14 -19.15
N ILE A 794 -8.03 20.47 -18.36
CA ILE A 794 -7.80 20.19 -16.95
C ILE A 794 -7.86 18.68 -16.73
N PHE A 795 -6.81 18.12 -16.14
CA PHE A 795 -6.74 16.72 -15.74
C PHE A 795 -6.93 16.61 -14.23
N LEU A 796 -7.96 15.86 -13.83
CA LEU A 796 -8.31 15.61 -12.43
C LEU A 796 -7.67 14.27 -12.03
N LEU A 797 -6.46 14.33 -11.46
CA LEU A 797 -5.58 13.21 -11.16
C LEU A 797 -5.32 13.06 -9.64
N THR A 798 -6.17 13.67 -8.82
CA THR A 798 -6.12 13.61 -7.36
C THR A 798 -6.48 12.22 -6.84
N ASP A 799 -6.25 11.96 -5.55
CA ASP A 799 -6.40 10.65 -4.89
C ASP A 799 -7.63 10.55 -3.97
N THR A 800 -8.52 11.56 -4.00
CA THR A 800 -9.76 11.59 -3.22
C THR A 800 -10.96 11.96 -4.09
N ARG A 801 -12.16 11.55 -3.68
CA ARG A 801 -13.41 11.81 -4.41
C ARG A 801 -13.77 13.29 -4.31
N GLU A 802 -13.74 13.82 -3.10
CA GLU A 802 -14.01 15.17 -2.67
C GLU A 802 -13.09 16.23 -3.33
N SER A 803 -11.79 15.96 -3.49
CA SER A 803 -10.88 16.89 -4.21
C SER A 803 -11.22 17.06 -5.69
N ARG A 804 -12.00 16.15 -6.29
CA ARG A 804 -12.45 16.28 -7.69
C ARG A 804 -13.68 17.18 -7.83
N TRP A 805 -14.41 17.47 -6.74
CA TRP A 805 -15.70 18.18 -6.81
C TRP A 805 -15.55 19.61 -7.30
N LEU A 806 -14.75 20.44 -6.61
CA LEU A 806 -14.60 21.85 -6.97
C LEU A 806 -14.00 22.03 -8.38
N PRO A 807 -12.94 21.30 -8.78
CA PRO A 807 -12.47 21.31 -10.17
C PRO A 807 -13.56 20.93 -11.19
N THR A 808 -14.39 19.92 -10.90
CA THR A 808 -15.48 19.50 -11.80
C THR A 808 -16.51 20.61 -11.97
N LEU A 809 -16.94 21.24 -10.86
CA LEU A 809 -17.87 22.37 -10.88
C LEU A 809 -17.32 23.52 -11.73
N LEU A 810 -16.06 23.91 -11.50
CA LEU A 810 -15.40 25.00 -12.20
C LEU A 810 -15.24 24.70 -13.69
N CYS A 811 -14.75 23.51 -14.05
CA CYS A 811 -14.59 23.13 -15.47
C CYS A 811 -15.92 23.10 -16.21
N THR A 812 -16.98 22.60 -15.57
CA THR A 812 -18.33 22.58 -16.14
C THR A 812 -18.87 24.00 -16.32
N ASN A 813 -18.64 24.89 -15.35
CA ASN A 813 -19.09 26.29 -15.43
C ASN A 813 -18.37 27.06 -16.56
N GLU A 814 -17.06 26.88 -16.68
CA GLU A 814 -16.20 27.57 -17.66
C GLU A 814 -16.17 26.86 -19.04
N ASN A 815 -16.89 25.75 -19.20
CA ASN A 815 -16.88 24.90 -20.41
C ASN A 815 -15.48 24.46 -20.86
N LYS A 816 -14.64 24.06 -19.89
CA LYS A 816 -13.27 23.59 -20.15
C LYS A 816 -13.24 22.09 -20.38
N ILE A 817 -12.29 21.64 -21.20
CA ILE A 817 -11.99 20.22 -21.35
C ILE A 817 -11.56 19.68 -19.97
N ALA A 818 -12.30 18.70 -19.45
CA ALA A 818 -11.95 18.03 -18.20
C ALA A 818 -11.84 16.52 -18.40
N ILE A 819 -10.73 15.95 -17.94
CA ILE A 819 -10.46 14.51 -18.01
C ILE A 819 -10.14 14.01 -16.61
N THR A 820 -10.89 13.01 -16.16
CA THR A 820 -10.61 12.33 -14.89
C THR A 820 -9.99 10.99 -15.17
N ALA A 821 -8.85 10.74 -14.53
CA ALA A 821 -8.31 9.41 -14.37
C ALA A 821 -8.32 9.03 -12.88
N ALA A 822 -8.78 7.83 -12.56
CA ALA A 822 -8.84 7.31 -11.21
C ALA A 822 -8.42 5.85 -11.18
N LEU A 823 -7.76 5.45 -10.09
CA LEU A 823 -7.28 4.09 -9.89
C LEU A 823 -8.01 3.46 -8.70
N GLY A 824 -8.51 2.25 -8.89
CA GLY A 824 -8.75 1.27 -7.85
C GLY A 824 -7.54 0.37 -7.66
N TYR A 825 -7.70 -0.71 -6.91
CA TYR A 825 -6.62 -1.68 -6.66
C TYR A 825 -6.10 -2.34 -7.95
N ASP A 826 -7.00 -2.92 -8.73
CA ASP A 826 -6.73 -3.65 -9.97
C ASP A 826 -7.48 -3.07 -11.19
N SER A 827 -8.30 -2.03 -10.99
CA SER A 827 -9.17 -1.43 -11.98
C SER A 827 -8.94 0.07 -12.10
N TYR A 828 -9.27 0.64 -13.26
CA TYR A 828 -9.10 2.07 -13.51
C TYR A 828 -10.31 2.65 -14.24
N LEU A 829 -10.51 3.95 -14.06
CA LEU A 829 -11.46 4.78 -14.80
C LEU A 829 -10.69 5.88 -15.53
N VAL A 830 -10.98 6.05 -16.81
CA VAL A 830 -10.60 7.24 -17.58
C VAL A 830 -11.87 7.78 -18.24
N MET A 831 -12.23 9.02 -17.97
CA MET A 831 -13.40 9.65 -18.57
C MET A 831 -13.17 11.10 -18.92
N ARG A 832 -13.85 11.56 -19.96
CA ARG A 832 -14.02 12.99 -20.25
C ARG A 832 -15.34 13.47 -19.67
N HIS A 833 -15.39 14.70 -19.19
CA HIS A 833 -16.62 15.29 -18.68
C HIS A 833 -17.42 15.90 -19.84
N GLY A 834 -18.74 15.89 -19.73
CA GLY A 834 -19.60 16.60 -20.69
C GLY A 834 -19.49 18.12 -20.56
N ALA A 835 -19.85 18.82 -21.64
CA ALA A 835 -19.97 20.27 -21.65
C ALA A 835 -20.94 20.76 -20.56
N GLY A 836 -20.81 22.02 -20.16
CA GLY A 836 -21.78 22.73 -19.32
C GLY A 836 -23.12 22.97 -20.03
N PRO A 837 -24.17 23.35 -19.29
CA PRO A 837 -25.46 23.67 -19.88
C PRO A 837 -25.37 24.95 -20.73
N GLY A 838 -26.10 24.98 -21.85
CA GLY A 838 -26.22 26.18 -22.68
C GLY A 838 -26.90 27.32 -21.92
N ILE A 839 -26.44 28.56 -22.11
CA ILE A 839 -27.05 29.75 -21.52
C ILE A 839 -28.11 30.27 -22.52
N SER A 840 -29.38 29.94 -22.30
CA SER A 840 -30.52 30.58 -22.99
C SER A 840 -30.76 31.97 -22.38
N TYR A 841 -30.38 33.04 -23.09
CA TYR A 841 -30.62 34.43 -22.64
C TYR A 841 -32.07 34.91 -22.84
N GLU A 842 -32.98 34.06 -23.35
CA GLU A 842 -34.36 34.43 -23.67
C GLU A 842 -35.36 33.42 -23.08
N ALA A 843 -35.81 33.63 -21.85
CA ALA A 843 -36.90 32.83 -21.27
C ALA A 843 -37.60 33.54 -20.10
N SER A 844 -38.75 34.15 -20.37
CA SER A 844 -39.67 34.71 -19.37
C SER A 844 -40.32 33.61 -18.51
N ASN A 845 -40.16 33.72 -17.18
CA ASN A 845 -40.90 33.20 -16.01
C ASN A 845 -41.63 31.82 -15.97
N VAL A 846 -41.83 31.10 -17.09
CA VAL A 846 -42.39 29.74 -17.11
C VAL A 846 -41.39 28.74 -17.71
N THR A 847 -40.58 29.18 -18.67
CA THR A 847 -39.45 28.43 -19.25
C THR A 847 -38.28 28.25 -18.28
N ALA A 848 -38.14 29.11 -17.26
CA ALA A 848 -37.08 29.02 -16.26
C ALA A 848 -37.14 27.75 -15.39
N ALA A 849 -38.32 27.14 -15.21
CA ALA A 849 -38.46 25.87 -14.50
C ALA A 849 -38.08 24.66 -15.36
N MET A 850 -38.33 24.72 -16.68
CA MET A 850 -37.89 23.69 -17.64
C MET A 850 -36.38 23.78 -17.94
N ASP A 851 -35.80 24.98 -17.98
CA ASP A 851 -34.35 25.18 -18.14
C ASP A 851 -33.55 24.68 -16.92
N LYS A 852 -34.13 24.69 -15.71
CA LYS A 852 -33.53 24.11 -14.50
C LYS A 852 -33.34 22.58 -14.58
N LEU A 853 -34.06 21.88 -15.45
CA LEU A 853 -33.94 20.44 -15.69
C LEU A 853 -33.23 20.09 -17.02
N SER A 854 -32.78 21.08 -17.78
CA SER A 854 -32.22 20.83 -19.12
C SER A 854 -30.89 20.06 -19.05
N THR A 855 -30.93 18.79 -19.45
CA THR A 855 -29.74 17.93 -19.65
C THR A 855 -29.10 18.12 -21.03
N LYS A 856 -29.47 19.20 -21.74
CA LYS A 856 -29.00 19.49 -23.09
C LYS A 856 -27.89 20.54 -23.12
N ASP A 857 -27.00 20.42 -24.10
CA ASP A 857 -25.91 21.37 -24.34
C ASP A 857 -26.39 22.57 -25.18
N SER A 858 -25.46 23.49 -25.48
CA SER A 858 -25.70 24.64 -26.35
C SER A 858 -26.16 24.28 -27.78
N LEU A 859 -25.94 23.03 -28.21
CA LEU A 859 -26.36 22.50 -29.51
C LEU A 859 -27.70 21.72 -29.41
N GLY A 860 -28.35 21.70 -28.24
CA GLY A 860 -29.59 20.97 -28.00
C GLY A 860 -29.42 19.45 -27.87
N ARG A 861 -28.18 18.95 -27.79
CA ARG A 861 -27.83 17.53 -27.66
C ARG A 861 -27.75 17.13 -26.20
N GLN A 862 -27.97 15.85 -25.90
CA GLN A 862 -27.85 15.36 -24.53
C GLN A 862 -26.39 15.43 -24.05
N ARG A 863 -26.16 16.08 -22.90
CA ARG A 863 -24.83 16.26 -22.33
C ARG A 863 -24.32 14.95 -21.74
N LEU A 864 -23.02 14.70 -21.91
CA LEU A 864 -22.35 13.64 -21.17
C LEU A 864 -22.26 13.98 -19.67
N GLY A 865 -22.17 12.94 -18.85
CA GLY A 865 -22.04 13.10 -17.41
C GLY A 865 -20.67 13.60 -16.97
N CYS A 866 -20.59 14.07 -15.73
CA CYS A 866 -19.32 14.23 -15.01
C CYS A 866 -19.07 13.01 -14.11
N TYR A 867 -17.94 13.01 -13.40
CA TYR A 867 -17.58 11.95 -12.44
C TYR A 867 -18.67 11.69 -11.38
N PHE A 868 -19.40 12.72 -10.96
CA PHE A 868 -20.43 12.66 -9.91
C PHE A 868 -21.86 12.36 -10.45
N CYS A 869 -22.04 12.12 -11.75
CA CYS A 869 -23.38 11.85 -12.30
C CYS A 869 -23.91 10.46 -11.97
N ASN A 870 -23.01 9.51 -11.69
CA ASN A 870 -23.38 8.11 -11.39
C ASN A 870 -23.41 7.86 -9.87
N ASP A 871 -23.45 8.91 -9.08
CA ASP A 871 -23.33 8.88 -7.63
C ASP A 871 -24.65 9.28 -6.97
N VAL A 872 -24.97 8.66 -5.84
CA VAL A 872 -26.22 8.87 -5.09
C VAL A 872 -25.98 9.52 -3.72
N VAL A 873 -24.77 9.99 -3.46
CA VAL A 873 -24.41 10.71 -2.23
C VAL A 873 -23.53 11.93 -2.56
N ALA A 874 -23.52 12.95 -1.70
CA ALA A 874 -22.56 14.04 -1.79
C ALA A 874 -21.12 13.57 -1.52
N PRO A 875 -20.10 14.27 -2.05
CA PRO A 875 -18.73 14.08 -1.60
C PRO A 875 -18.61 14.56 -0.15
N VAL A 876 -18.32 13.63 0.75
CA VAL A 876 -18.07 13.87 2.18
C VAL A 876 -16.65 13.41 2.53
N ASP A 877 -16.15 13.80 3.71
CA ASP A 877 -14.80 13.43 4.19
C ASP A 877 -14.61 11.92 4.18
N SER A 878 -13.79 11.47 3.23
CA SER A 878 -13.40 10.07 3.07
C SER A 878 -11.97 9.82 3.55
N VAL A 879 -11.27 10.83 4.05
CA VAL A 879 -9.83 10.81 4.35
C VAL A 879 -9.58 10.53 5.83
N SER A 880 -10.33 11.16 6.72
CA SER A 880 -10.04 11.14 8.17
C SER A 880 -10.13 9.74 8.80
N ASN A 881 -10.87 8.82 8.18
CA ASN A 881 -11.03 7.44 8.67
C ASN A 881 -10.24 6.40 7.86
N ARG A 882 -9.39 6.82 6.91
CA ARG A 882 -8.67 5.87 6.06
C ARG A 882 -7.72 5.00 6.86
N THR A 883 -7.80 3.70 6.67
CA THR A 883 -6.76 2.75 7.07
C THR A 883 -5.48 2.99 6.25
N LEU A 884 -4.33 2.50 6.72
CA LEU A 884 -3.05 2.78 6.08
C LEU A 884 -2.99 2.37 4.59
N ASP A 885 -3.62 1.26 4.22
CA ASP A 885 -3.76 0.77 2.83
C ASP A 885 -4.67 1.67 1.96
N GLN A 886 -5.56 2.45 2.57
CA GLN A 886 -6.36 3.47 1.90
C GLN A 886 -5.64 4.82 1.82
N GLN A 887 -4.73 5.11 2.76
CA GLN A 887 -3.87 6.30 2.76
C GLN A 887 -2.68 6.16 1.81
N CYS A 888 -2.18 4.95 1.62
CA CYS A 888 -1.18 4.64 0.63
C CYS A 888 -1.89 4.27 -0.67
N THR A 889 -1.51 4.85 -1.81
CA THR A 889 -2.04 4.41 -3.11
C THR A 889 -1.60 2.95 -3.37
N VAL A 890 -2.42 1.99 -2.96
CA VAL A 890 -2.22 0.55 -3.13
C VAL A 890 -2.87 0.13 -4.46
N THR A 891 -2.08 0.14 -5.51
CA THR A 891 -2.50 -0.17 -6.88
C THR A 891 -1.45 -1.05 -7.53
N ARG A 892 -1.88 -1.97 -8.39
CA ARG A 892 -0.96 -2.77 -9.20
C ARG A 892 -0.01 -1.88 -10.02
N PRO A 893 1.31 -2.13 -10.01
CA PRO A 893 2.30 -1.24 -10.63
C PRO A 893 2.04 -0.81 -12.07
N GLY A 894 1.53 -1.68 -12.93
CA GLY A 894 1.27 -1.36 -14.35
C GLY A 894 0.01 -0.51 -14.59
N LEU A 895 -0.87 -0.40 -13.60
CA LEU A 895 -2.21 0.19 -13.75
C LEU A 895 -2.17 1.70 -14.05
N ALA A 896 -1.30 2.44 -13.35
CA ALA A 896 -1.16 3.88 -13.51
C ALA A 896 -0.68 4.25 -14.92
N CYS A 897 0.28 3.51 -15.47
CA CYS A 897 0.77 3.72 -16.83
C CYS A 897 -0.33 3.45 -17.87
N ILE A 898 -1.13 2.39 -17.68
CA ILE A 898 -2.24 2.06 -18.58
C ILE A 898 -3.30 3.16 -18.56
N ALA A 899 -3.73 3.60 -17.38
CA ALA A 899 -4.73 4.65 -17.23
C ALA A 899 -4.23 5.98 -17.82
N SER A 900 -2.98 6.35 -17.55
CA SER A 900 -2.37 7.61 -18.03
C SER A 900 -2.23 7.63 -19.56
N GLY A 901 -1.80 6.52 -20.16
CA GLY A 901 -1.74 6.39 -21.62
C GLY A 901 -3.10 6.55 -22.29
N ARG A 902 -4.16 5.98 -21.69
CA ARG A 902 -5.55 6.13 -22.16
C ARG A 902 -6.09 7.55 -21.95
N ALA A 903 -5.73 8.22 -20.86
CA ALA A 903 -6.17 9.58 -20.57
C ALA A 903 -5.58 10.60 -21.55
N ALA A 904 -4.28 10.55 -21.80
CA ALA A 904 -3.60 11.43 -22.75
C ALA A 904 -4.06 11.19 -24.20
N ASP A 905 -4.33 9.93 -24.56
CA ASP A 905 -4.87 9.59 -25.88
C ASP A 905 -6.33 10.06 -26.05
N LEU A 906 -7.18 9.91 -25.04
CA LEU A 906 -8.56 10.45 -25.04
C LEU A 906 -8.55 11.97 -25.21
N PHE A 907 -7.66 12.65 -24.49
CA PHE A 907 -7.45 14.10 -24.62
C PHE A 907 -7.10 14.50 -26.05
N THR A 908 -6.06 13.87 -26.60
CA THR A 908 -5.53 14.23 -27.92
C THR A 908 -6.59 14.05 -29.01
N ARG A 909 -7.38 12.96 -28.94
CA ARG A 909 -8.50 12.73 -29.85
C ARG A 909 -9.60 13.78 -29.70
N MET A 910 -9.97 14.14 -28.46
CA MET A 910 -10.99 15.14 -28.20
C MET A 910 -10.58 16.54 -28.69
N LEU A 911 -9.31 16.93 -28.50
CA LEU A 911 -8.78 18.21 -28.96
C LEU A 911 -8.86 18.38 -30.48
N HIS A 912 -8.72 17.27 -31.22
CA HIS A 912 -8.77 17.28 -32.68
C HIS A 912 -10.17 17.01 -33.25
N HIS A 913 -11.12 16.62 -32.41
CA HIS A 913 -12.50 16.41 -32.84
C HIS A 913 -13.15 17.77 -33.16
N PRO A 914 -13.90 17.91 -34.27
CA PRO A 914 -14.51 19.19 -34.68
C PRO A 914 -15.43 19.78 -33.61
N ASP A 915 -16.20 18.94 -32.92
CA ASP A 915 -17.12 19.37 -31.85
C ASP A 915 -16.43 19.53 -30.47
N GLY A 916 -15.14 19.20 -30.33
CA GLY A 916 -14.39 19.32 -29.08
C GLY A 916 -15.11 18.71 -27.86
N ILE A 917 -15.38 19.53 -26.84
CA ILE A 917 -16.10 19.13 -25.62
C ILE A 917 -17.55 18.70 -25.87
N HIS A 918 -18.17 19.16 -26.96
CA HIS A 918 -19.55 18.82 -27.35
C HIS A 918 -19.64 17.52 -28.17
N ALA A 919 -18.51 16.84 -28.39
CA ALA A 919 -18.50 15.60 -29.15
C ALA A 919 -19.33 14.50 -28.45
N PRO A 920 -20.21 13.78 -29.18
CA PRO A 920 -21.02 12.72 -28.61
C PRO A 920 -20.14 11.57 -28.09
N GLY A 921 -20.62 10.83 -27.09
CA GLY A 921 -19.92 9.66 -26.58
C GLY A 921 -20.18 8.42 -27.44
N GLU A 922 -19.11 7.75 -27.85
CA GLU A 922 -19.19 6.54 -28.65
C GLU A 922 -18.90 5.28 -27.81
N ILE A 923 -19.48 4.15 -28.20
CA ILE A 923 -19.23 2.83 -27.59
C ILE A 923 -18.55 1.96 -28.65
N ALA A 924 -17.64 1.07 -28.24
CA ALA A 924 -16.84 0.27 -29.17
C ALA A 924 -17.64 -0.62 -30.16
N SER A 925 -18.93 -0.87 -29.91
CA SER A 925 -19.83 -1.57 -30.84
C SER A 925 -20.34 -0.70 -32.00
N ALA A 926 -20.19 0.63 -31.92
CA ALA A 926 -20.56 1.56 -32.98
C ALA A 926 -19.39 1.73 -33.96
N SER A 927 -19.66 1.62 -35.27
CA SER A 927 -18.65 1.91 -36.29
C SER A 927 -18.38 3.41 -36.37
N SER A 928 -17.27 3.87 -35.77
CA SER A 928 -16.85 5.26 -35.89
C SER A 928 -16.23 5.50 -37.27
N GLY A 929 -16.87 6.32 -38.10
CA GLY A 929 -16.31 6.81 -39.36
C GLY A 929 -15.27 7.93 -39.19
N HIS A 930 -14.91 8.29 -37.94
CA HIS A 930 -14.02 9.40 -37.66
C HIS A 930 -12.53 9.02 -37.89
N PRO A 931 -11.72 9.86 -38.57
CA PRO A 931 -10.33 9.53 -38.91
C PRO A 931 -9.40 9.25 -37.71
N LEU A 932 -9.76 9.74 -36.52
CA LEU A 932 -8.97 9.62 -35.28
C LEU A 932 -9.39 8.45 -34.37
N GLY A 933 -10.32 7.62 -34.82
CA GLY A 933 -10.90 6.52 -34.04
C GLY A 933 -12.06 6.95 -33.14
N LEU A 934 -12.45 6.05 -32.23
CA LEU A 934 -13.60 6.20 -31.34
C LEU A 934 -13.38 7.34 -30.34
N LEU A 935 -14.45 8.00 -29.88
CA LEU A 935 -14.36 8.97 -28.79
C LEU A 935 -15.29 8.61 -27.61
N PRO A 936 -14.87 7.66 -26.74
CA PRO A 936 -15.72 7.21 -25.64
C PRO A 936 -15.93 8.30 -24.59
N HIS A 937 -17.03 8.18 -23.86
CA HIS A 937 -17.28 8.98 -22.67
C HIS A 937 -16.45 8.47 -21.48
N GLN A 938 -16.60 7.18 -21.15
CA GLN A 938 -15.86 6.52 -20.08
C GLN A 938 -15.19 5.24 -20.60
N MET A 939 -13.97 5.01 -20.13
CA MET A 939 -13.25 3.75 -20.25
C MET A 939 -13.00 3.19 -18.86
N ARG A 940 -13.48 1.97 -18.61
CA ARG A 940 -13.19 1.21 -17.39
C ARG A 940 -12.44 -0.04 -17.77
N GLY A 941 -11.29 -0.28 -17.14
CA GLY A 941 -10.54 -1.51 -17.36
C GLY A 941 -10.22 -2.20 -16.06
N SER A 942 -10.19 -3.52 -16.10
CA SER A 942 -9.68 -4.37 -15.03
C SER A 942 -8.44 -5.11 -15.50
N LEU A 943 -7.41 -5.16 -14.66
CA LEU A 943 -6.26 -6.01 -14.89
C LEU A 943 -6.59 -7.47 -14.59
N SER A 944 -7.28 -7.80 -13.50
CA SER A 944 -7.59 -9.19 -13.11
C SER A 944 -8.31 -9.96 -14.21
N GLN A 945 -9.22 -9.29 -14.93
CA GLN A 945 -9.99 -9.86 -16.03
C GLN A 945 -9.47 -9.46 -17.42
N TYR A 946 -8.45 -8.59 -17.49
CA TYR A 946 -7.96 -8.01 -18.74
C TYR A 946 -9.06 -7.48 -19.68
N ASN A 947 -10.11 -6.88 -19.11
CA ASN A 947 -11.22 -6.31 -19.86
C ASN A 947 -11.07 -4.80 -20.03
N LEU A 948 -11.71 -4.26 -21.07
CA LEU A 948 -11.84 -2.84 -21.33
C LEU A 948 -13.28 -2.56 -21.77
N LEU A 949 -14.01 -1.82 -20.96
CA LEU A 949 -15.39 -1.43 -21.19
C LEU A 949 -15.43 0.05 -21.57
N THR A 950 -16.09 0.36 -22.69
CA THR A 950 -16.49 1.72 -23.03
C THR A 950 -17.92 1.94 -22.60
N LEU A 951 -18.16 2.91 -21.72
CA LEU A 951 -19.49 3.21 -21.18
C LEU A 951 -19.92 4.61 -21.56
N LEU A 952 -21.23 4.76 -21.77
CA LEU A 952 -21.90 6.03 -21.99
C LEU A 952 -22.72 6.38 -20.74
N GLY A 953 -22.67 7.64 -20.35
CA GLY A 953 -23.35 8.15 -19.16
C GLY A 953 -23.69 9.59 -19.41
N TYR A 954 -24.95 9.96 -19.18
CA TYR A 954 -25.43 11.30 -19.47
C TYR A 954 -25.49 12.15 -18.21
N SER A 955 -25.58 13.47 -18.38
CA SER A 955 -25.74 14.40 -17.26
C SER A 955 -27.07 14.12 -16.54
N SER A 956 -27.02 14.01 -15.21
CA SER A 956 -28.21 13.91 -14.36
C SER A 956 -28.65 15.30 -13.89
N SER A 957 -29.97 15.53 -13.83
CA SER A 957 -30.56 16.71 -13.18
C SER A 957 -30.24 16.78 -11.69
N ASN A 958 -29.98 15.63 -11.05
CA ASN A 958 -29.73 15.51 -9.61
C ASN A 958 -28.24 15.43 -9.27
N CYS A 959 -27.35 15.61 -10.25
CA CYS A 959 -25.91 15.58 -10.01
C CYS A 959 -25.48 16.70 -9.04
N THR A 960 -24.66 16.35 -8.06
CA THR A 960 -24.13 17.27 -7.03
C THR A 960 -23.01 18.20 -7.53
N ALA A 961 -22.58 18.07 -8.80
CA ALA A 961 -21.51 18.89 -9.37
C ALA A 961 -21.91 19.60 -10.68
N CYS A 962 -22.49 18.90 -11.66
CA CYS A 962 -22.70 19.45 -13.01
C CYS A 962 -24.16 19.75 -13.36
N SER A 963 -25.09 19.60 -12.41
CA SER A 963 -26.52 19.90 -12.62
C SER A 963 -26.74 21.41 -12.79
N ASN A 964 -27.81 21.77 -13.49
CA ASN A 964 -28.12 23.19 -13.72
C ASN A 964 -28.45 23.91 -12.42
N VAL A 965 -29.05 23.22 -11.44
CA VAL A 965 -29.37 23.80 -10.12
C VAL A 965 -28.09 24.16 -9.38
N VAL A 966 -27.14 23.23 -9.27
CA VAL A 966 -25.84 23.47 -8.61
C VAL A 966 -25.06 24.59 -9.32
N LEU A 967 -25.02 24.57 -10.66
CA LEU A 967 -24.34 25.62 -11.43
C LEU A 967 -25.01 26.99 -11.29
N SER A 968 -26.34 27.04 -11.23
CA SER A 968 -27.08 28.29 -11.01
C SER A 968 -26.80 28.87 -9.62
N GLU A 969 -26.74 28.02 -8.61
CA GLU A 969 -26.42 28.41 -7.23
C GLU A 969 -24.99 28.98 -7.15
N TYR A 970 -24.02 28.30 -7.78
CA TYR A 970 -22.65 28.81 -7.90
C TYR A 970 -22.56 30.13 -8.67
N ARG A 971 -23.29 30.29 -9.77
CA ARG A 971 -23.31 31.55 -10.55
C ARG A 971 -23.93 32.71 -9.77
N SER A 972 -24.90 32.43 -8.90
CA SER A 972 -25.57 33.42 -8.06
C SER A 972 -24.70 33.86 -6.88
N ARG A 973 -24.11 32.92 -6.14
CA ARG A 973 -23.44 33.17 -4.86
C ARG A 973 -21.92 33.09 -4.91
N GLY A 974 -21.34 32.59 -5.99
CA GLY A 974 -19.89 32.48 -6.18
C GLY A 974 -19.21 31.64 -5.11
N MET A 975 -18.15 32.19 -4.51
CA MET A 975 -17.34 31.47 -3.52
C MET A 975 -18.04 31.29 -2.17
N ASP A 976 -19.07 32.08 -1.86
CA ASP A 976 -19.84 31.88 -0.63
C ASP A 976 -20.59 30.54 -0.65
N PHE A 977 -21.08 30.15 -1.84
CA PHE A 977 -21.66 28.81 -2.05
C PHE A 977 -20.60 27.72 -1.88
N VAL A 978 -19.42 27.89 -2.48
CA VAL A 978 -18.31 26.92 -2.36
C VAL A 978 -17.89 26.74 -0.90
N MET A 979 -17.75 27.83 -0.15
CA MET A 979 -17.41 27.78 1.28
C MET A 979 -18.52 27.11 2.11
N GLN A 980 -19.80 27.33 1.79
CA GLN A 980 -20.87 26.60 2.45
C GLN A 980 -20.76 25.09 2.19
N VAL A 981 -20.57 24.67 0.93
CA VAL A 981 -20.44 23.25 0.57
C VAL A 981 -19.23 22.59 1.22
N ILE A 982 -18.11 23.30 1.35
CA ILE A 982 -16.92 22.80 2.04
C ILE A 982 -17.25 22.42 3.49
N ASN A 983 -17.98 23.29 4.19
CA ASN A 983 -18.34 23.09 5.60
C ASN A 983 -19.54 22.16 5.79
N GLU A 984 -20.50 22.18 4.87
CA GLU A 984 -21.80 21.50 4.96
C GLU A 984 -22.13 20.81 3.62
N PRO A 985 -21.47 19.68 3.29
CA PRO A 985 -21.63 19.01 2.00
C PRO A 985 -23.04 18.46 1.75
N THR A 986 -23.81 18.17 2.80
CA THR A 986 -25.20 17.70 2.71
C THR A 986 -26.12 18.72 2.01
N TYR A 987 -25.75 20.01 2.04
CA TYR A 987 -26.45 21.05 1.30
C TYR A 987 -26.52 20.75 -0.21
N LEU A 988 -25.52 20.05 -0.77
CA LEU A 988 -25.55 19.64 -2.19
C LEU A 988 -26.67 18.64 -2.48
N GLU A 989 -26.95 17.72 -1.56
CA GLU A 989 -28.00 16.70 -1.73
C GLU A 989 -29.39 17.35 -1.71
N ASP A 990 -29.56 18.35 -0.85
CA ASP A 990 -30.81 19.11 -0.73
C ASP A 990 -31.08 19.91 -2.00
N ILE A 991 -30.11 20.69 -2.49
CA ILE A 991 -30.32 21.52 -3.67
C ILE A 991 -30.41 20.71 -4.98
N SER A 992 -29.75 19.54 -5.05
CA SER A 992 -29.84 18.69 -6.23
C SER A 992 -31.07 17.79 -6.23
N GLY A 993 -31.88 17.81 -5.15
CA GLY A 993 -33.07 16.96 -5.00
C GLY A 993 -32.74 15.48 -4.73
N LEU A 994 -31.50 15.17 -4.35
CA LEU A 994 -31.06 13.83 -4.01
C LEU A 994 -31.65 13.38 -2.67
N THR A 995 -31.76 14.30 -1.70
CA THR A 995 -32.40 14.05 -0.41
C THR A 995 -33.84 13.55 -0.57
N ASP A 996 -34.60 14.17 -1.48
CA ASP A 996 -35.99 13.77 -1.76
C ASP A 996 -36.05 12.44 -2.53
N LEU A 997 -35.11 12.21 -3.46
CA LEU A 997 -34.98 10.94 -4.17
C LEU A 997 -34.72 9.79 -3.18
N MET A 998 -33.77 9.95 -2.26
CA MET A 998 -33.42 8.95 -1.23
C MET A 998 -34.61 8.66 -0.29
N LYS A 999 -35.34 9.71 0.13
CA LYS A 999 -36.57 9.55 0.92
C LYS A 999 -37.63 8.77 0.14
N SER A 1000 -37.85 9.09 -1.13
CA SER A 1000 -38.87 8.40 -1.96
C SER A 1000 -38.59 6.91 -2.12
N THR A 1001 -37.32 6.51 -2.25
CA THR A 1001 -36.92 5.09 -2.31
C THR A 1001 -37.07 4.37 -0.98
N ALA A 1002 -36.86 5.05 0.16
CA ALA A 1002 -37.07 4.46 1.49
C ALA A 1002 -38.55 4.09 1.75
N TYR A 1003 -39.50 4.84 1.17
CA TYR A 1003 -40.93 4.50 1.20
C TYR A 1003 -41.31 3.33 0.27
N THR A 1004 -40.41 2.93 -0.63
CA THR A 1004 -40.66 1.90 -1.65
C THR A 1004 -39.91 0.59 -1.37
N GLN A 1005 -39.42 0.37 -0.13
CA GLN A 1005 -38.95 -0.95 0.29
C GLN A 1005 -40.15 -1.92 0.31
N VAL A 1006 -40.38 -2.52 -0.86
CA VAL A 1006 -41.15 -3.74 -1.07
C VAL A 1006 -40.55 -4.82 -0.16
N GLU A 1007 -41.41 -5.50 0.59
CA GLU A 1007 -41.10 -6.73 1.30
C GLU A 1007 -40.41 -7.69 0.31
N TRP A 1008 -39.11 -7.93 0.51
CA TRP A 1008 -38.52 -9.18 0.04
C TRP A 1008 -39.14 -10.24 0.94
N VAL A 1009 -40.22 -10.86 0.46
CA VAL A 1009 -40.70 -12.11 1.04
C VAL A 1009 -39.57 -13.09 0.80
N ASP A 1010 -38.89 -13.49 1.87
CA ASP A 1010 -38.05 -14.67 1.85
C ASP A 1010 -38.94 -15.81 1.35
N GLU A 1011 -38.74 -16.27 0.11
CA GLU A 1011 -39.17 -17.59 -0.28
C GLU A 1011 -38.38 -18.54 0.63
N THR A 1012 -38.99 -18.89 1.77
CA THR A 1012 -38.56 -20.04 2.55
C THR A 1012 -38.64 -21.23 1.61
N ASP A 1013 -37.50 -21.86 1.37
CA ASP A 1013 -37.37 -23.19 0.79
C ASP A 1013 -38.27 -24.16 1.57
N GLU A 1014 -39.53 -24.30 1.15
CA GLU A 1014 -40.31 -25.51 1.42
C GLU A 1014 -39.82 -26.56 0.43
N ASP A 1015 -38.86 -27.36 0.90
CA ASP A 1015 -38.56 -28.69 0.39
C ASP A 1015 -39.84 -29.54 0.42
N ASP A 1016 -40.66 -29.46 -0.63
CA ASP A 1016 -41.63 -30.49 -0.97
C ASP A 1016 -41.07 -31.31 -2.14
N PHE A 1017 -40.59 -32.50 -1.77
CA PHE A 1017 -40.51 -33.67 -2.62
C PHE A 1017 -41.72 -33.73 -3.56
N ILE A 1018 -41.50 -33.94 -4.86
CA ILE A 1018 -42.18 -34.97 -5.67
C ILE A 1018 -41.51 -35.08 -7.05
N GLU A 1019 -41.17 -36.32 -7.39
CA GLU A 1019 -40.65 -36.82 -8.66
C GLU A 1019 -41.52 -36.42 -9.88
N ILE A 1020 -40.88 -36.15 -11.01
CA ILE A 1020 -40.95 -36.92 -12.28
C ILE A 1020 -39.93 -36.35 -13.28
#